data_AF-A0A850AK09-F1
#
_entry.id   AF-A0A850AK09-F1
#
_cell.length_a   1.000
_cell.length_b   1.000
_cell.length_c   1.000
_cell.angle_alpha   90.00
_cell.angle_beta   90.00
_cell.angle_gamma   90.00
#
_symmetry.space_group_name_H-M   'P 1'
#
loop_
_entity.id
_entity.type
_entity.pdbx_description
1 polymer ?
#
loop_
_entity_poly.entity_id
_entity_poly.type
_entity_poly.pdbx_seq_one_letter_code
_entity_poly.pdbx_strand_id
1 'polypeptide(L)'
;MKKRLKTMLENFFADDHTVQELKALLRGIPANREELWAIFQDHTGEEGSVPGFDFERAIDLFEAAFIEAAVEEPELVEIIQVRELREQSGLQKEMLTAMREMVRYLESIDRETLKLGQGILTAQSLTNQQTIRFEIPAITVSVQLEAPKTPIPIVDVTLEQREKRQRDQAKARYLESLAKDCLNLPLAAFSEETAVDDAITLDQVYIDLDTTATIIVDKKGKRILDPEIIKNLEEKNTKPLKVIDAAVENKKLVLLGDPGAGKSTFARKLCALLAQEKYPEGFEKGLLPVFIQLRDLAPKIAAQNLRNLSGAHQKDELASTLHAQISEELHRLEADDYTESLCQIVREGNCLLVLDGLDEVPFEQRELIRQTVSAIITKYSPKRIIITCRIRSYTKESEFPAFQAFTIAPLDEEKIAQFVKAWYEAQKNEKPSKAKREAKIENLKNAALSGALMEISSNPMLLTTMAIIHQRDIGLPDKRVQLYHLAVDVLVRRWRKHKTGETLAASDKLNEFLKEDTRLLPALEGLAFEAHSTERKGRTAGDLERFRALELLEDSKYLGDISLAKEFLDYVDQQSGLLTGRGGELSKPVSYSFPHRTFQEYLAGCYLVSHRQMEREIIKLSGEGEYWSTAMQLGFEELLYNRRGQNSLLNLAYLLCSRSEAEDISEERQHLWSSNIAVLLGEKLIKEDSGIKSGGETYLRRLKTALVRLLSGGLPFEERVEAGRNLAALGDLESLNIKPLYSLRRDGSTLDSDVAIKMLKQRDFFDSYYNKEGKGCIHIYQPQTLSGDKVVRDYATGLMWQQAGSNRGDYKKAQEYINKLNRDNFAGFNDWRLPTLEEAMSLMEREKRGAELYIDPVFDQDQWWIWCADKSSASFAWVVGFASGGCYGRDFEADDLFVRAVRSGQSS
;
A
#
# COMPACT_ATOMS: atom_id res chain seq x y z
N MET A 1 -18.83 5.38 59.01
CA MET A 1 -19.84 4.96 58.01
C MET A 1 -19.26 3.94 57.02
N LYS A 2 -18.19 4.24 56.26
CA LYS A 2 -17.45 3.26 55.40
C LYS A 2 -17.09 1.93 56.09
N LYS A 3 -16.56 1.97 57.32
CA LYS A 3 -16.23 0.76 58.09
C LYS A 3 -17.47 -0.03 58.53
N ARG A 4 -18.60 0.67 58.74
CA ARG A 4 -19.89 0.07 59.12
C ARG A 4 -20.60 -0.56 57.91
N LEU A 5 -20.53 0.09 56.75
CA LEU A 5 -21.05 -0.41 55.48
C LEU A 5 -20.24 -1.62 54.98
N LYS A 6 -18.91 -1.58 55.10
CA LYS A 6 -18.03 -2.71 54.79
C LYS A 6 -18.34 -3.91 55.69
N THR A 7 -18.44 -3.72 57.01
CA THR A 7 -18.84 -4.80 57.92
C THR A 7 -20.28 -5.28 57.71
N MET A 8 -21.18 -4.41 57.26
CA MET A 8 -22.57 -4.78 56.95
C MET A 8 -22.65 -5.60 55.66
N LEU A 9 -21.87 -5.26 54.64
CA LEU A 9 -21.75 -6.02 53.38
C LEU A 9 -20.97 -7.33 53.58
N GLU A 10 -19.90 -7.32 54.36
CA GLU A 10 -19.16 -8.54 54.74
C GLU A 10 -20.06 -9.50 55.53
N ASN A 11 -20.90 -8.99 56.44
CA ASN A 11 -21.89 -9.81 57.14
C ASN A 11 -23.07 -10.24 56.25
N PHE A 12 -23.40 -9.46 55.21
CA PHE A 12 -24.46 -9.76 54.25
C PHE A 12 -24.07 -10.88 53.27
N PHE A 13 -22.79 -10.94 52.88
CA PHE A 13 -22.25 -12.00 52.01
C PHE A 13 -21.65 -13.20 52.76
N ALA A 14 -21.42 -13.09 54.07
CA ALA A 14 -20.95 -14.21 54.91
C ALA A 14 -22.09 -15.12 55.42
N ASP A 15 -23.35 -14.75 55.16
CA ASP A 15 -24.51 -15.58 55.48
C ASP A 15 -24.84 -16.50 54.29
N ASP A 16 -24.53 -17.79 54.45
CA ASP A 16 -24.80 -18.83 53.43
C ASP A 16 -26.29 -18.89 53.04
N HIS A 17 -27.20 -18.44 53.91
CA HIS A 17 -28.62 -18.34 53.60
C HIS A 17 -28.91 -17.23 52.58
N THR A 18 -28.31 -16.05 52.76
CA THR A 18 -28.42 -14.90 51.85
C THR A 18 -27.79 -15.18 50.48
N VAL A 19 -26.67 -15.91 50.44
CA VAL A 19 -26.04 -16.35 49.17
C VAL A 19 -26.90 -17.39 48.43
N GLN A 20 -27.56 -18.30 49.15
CA GLN A 20 -28.50 -19.26 48.56
C GLN A 20 -29.80 -18.60 48.09
N GLU A 21 -30.30 -17.58 48.79
CA GLU A 21 -31.42 -16.75 48.32
C GLU A 21 -31.04 -15.92 47.08
N LEU A 22 -29.82 -15.36 47.00
CA LEU A 22 -29.32 -14.70 45.80
C LEU A 22 -29.15 -15.66 44.61
N LYS A 23 -28.68 -16.90 44.86
CA LYS A 23 -28.63 -17.99 43.85
C LYS A 23 -30.03 -18.37 43.36
N ALA A 24 -31.04 -18.34 44.23
CA ALA A 24 -32.42 -18.60 43.86
C ALA A 24 -33.06 -17.42 43.08
N LEU A 25 -32.71 -16.18 43.44
CA LEU A 25 -33.16 -14.95 42.77
C LEU A 25 -32.54 -14.75 41.38
N LEU A 26 -31.30 -15.17 41.17
CA LEU A 26 -30.56 -14.98 39.92
C LEU A 26 -30.63 -16.19 38.98
N ARG A 27 -31.30 -17.28 39.39
CA ARG A 27 -31.57 -18.43 38.52
C ARG A 27 -32.55 -18.05 37.40
N GLY A 28 -31.99 -17.76 36.23
CA GLY A 28 -32.73 -17.59 34.97
C GLY A 28 -33.03 -16.15 34.55
N ILE A 29 -32.41 -15.14 35.16
CA ILE A 29 -32.65 -13.72 34.83
C ILE A 29 -31.38 -13.07 34.26
N PRO A 30 -31.39 -12.52 33.04
CA PRO A 30 -30.32 -11.66 32.54
C PRO A 30 -30.55 -10.23 33.05
N ALA A 31 -29.63 -9.66 33.83
CA ALA A 31 -29.70 -8.25 34.19
C ALA A 31 -28.92 -7.41 33.16
N ASN A 32 -29.61 -6.50 32.45
CA ASN A 32 -29.01 -5.48 31.60
C ASN A 32 -28.43 -4.36 32.50
N ARG A 33 -27.24 -3.83 32.15
CA ARG A 33 -26.59 -2.67 32.80
C ARG A 33 -27.51 -1.44 32.83
N GLU A 34 -28.37 -1.25 31.83
CA GLU A 34 -29.39 -0.18 31.79
C GLU A 34 -30.58 -0.44 32.74
N GLU A 35 -30.98 -1.69 32.97
CA GLU A 35 -32.08 -2.02 33.90
C GLU A 35 -31.63 -1.90 35.36
N LEU A 36 -30.39 -2.26 35.68
CA LEU A 36 -29.80 -2.02 37.01
C LEU A 36 -29.62 -0.53 37.30
N TRP A 37 -29.25 0.26 36.29
CA TRP A 37 -29.20 1.72 36.38
C TRP A 37 -30.59 2.33 36.60
N ALA A 38 -31.61 1.86 35.88
CA ALA A 38 -33.00 2.33 36.02
C ALA A 38 -33.59 2.00 37.40
N ILE A 39 -33.34 0.81 37.94
CA ILE A 39 -33.77 0.42 39.30
C ILE A 39 -33.14 1.34 40.35
N PHE A 40 -31.89 1.76 40.17
CA PHE A 40 -31.22 2.66 41.11
C PHE A 40 -31.69 4.11 41.00
N GLN A 41 -31.92 4.62 39.78
CA GLN A 41 -32.46 5.97 39.58
C GLN A 41 -33.85 6.16 40.19
N ASP A 42 -34.73 5.16 40.09
CA ASP A 42 -36.08 5.21 40.69
C ASP A 42 -36.07 5.21 42.23
N HIS A 43 -34.96 4.80 42.86
CA HIS A 43 -34.81 4.69 44.31
C HIS A 43 -33.95 5.79 44.95
N THR A 44 -33.27 6.65 44.18
CA THR A 44 -32.42 7.73 44.75
C THR A 44 -32.83 9.15 44.40
N GLY A 45 -33.74 9.37 43.44
CA GLY A 45 -34.36 10.68 43.15
C GLY A 45 -33.36 11.80 42.79
N GLU A 46 -33.16 12.02 41.49
CA GLU A 46 -32.40 13.11 40.83
C GLU A 46 -30.92 13.35 41.27
N GLU A 47 -30.05 13.35 40.26
CA GLU A 47 -28.62 13.69 40.23
C GLU A 47 -27.70 12.98 41.24
N GLY A 48 -26.91 12.03 40.71
CA GLY A 48 -25.89 11.27 41.43
C GLY A 48 -24.99 12.13 42.31
N SER A 49 -25.26 12.11 43.62
CA SER A 49 -24.31 12.55 44.64
C SER A 49 -24.68 12.01 46.02
N VAL A 50 -24.33 10.75 46.29
CA VAL A 50 -23.84 10.46 47.65
C VAL A 50 -22.39 10.96 47.66
N PRO A 51 -22.05 12.03 48.40
CA PRO A 51 -20.70 12.60 48.36
C PRO A 51 -19.65 11.53 48.71
N GLY A 52 -18.85 11.12 47.73
CA GLY A 52 -17.79 10.13 47.88
C GLY A 52 -18.17 8.67 47.63
N PHE A 53 -19.32 8.38 47.01
CA PHE A 53 -19.68 7.05 46.50
C PHE A 53 -19.55 7.02 44.97
N ASP A 54 -18.68 6.16 44.46
CA ASP A 54 -18.45 5.94 43.04
C ASP A 54 -19.26 4.71 42.61
N PHE A 55 -20.36 4.96 41.91
CA PHE A 55 -21.37 3.95 41.58
C PHE A 55 -20.92 3.01 40.45
N GLU A 56 -20.20 3.55 39.45
CA GLU A 56 -19.53 2.74 38.41
C GLU A 56 -18.60 1.72 39.08
N ARG A 57 -17.82 2.18 40.05
CA ARG A 57 -16.93 1.31 40.83
C ARG A 57 -17.66 0.27 41.69
N ALA A 58 -18.89 0.55 42.14
CA ALA A 58 -19.69 -0.39 42.92
C ALA A 58 -20.32 -1.48 42.04
N ILE A 59 -20.75 -1.13 40.82
CA ILE A 59 -21.20 -2.10 39.80
C ILE A 59 -20.03 -2.96 39.34
N ASP A 60 -18.86 -2.38 39.07
CA ASP A 60 -17.66 -3.13 38.69
C ASP A 60 -17.24 -4.14 39.78
N LEU A 61 -17.38 -3.77 41.05
CA LEU A 61 -17.11 -4.65 42.19
C LEU A 61 -18.16 -5.76 42.33
N PHE A 62 -19.42 -5.48 42.01
CA PHE A 62 -20.51 -6.47 42.02
C PHE A 62 -20.39 -7.46 40.85
N GLU A 63 -20.13 -6.99 39.64
CA GLU A 63 -19.87 -7.83 38.48
C GLU A 63 -18.60 -8.67 38.68
N ALA A 64 -17.55 -8.10 39.26
CA ALA A 64 -16.34 -8.84 39.60
C ALA A 64 -16.62 -9.96 40.62
N ALA A 65 -17.36 -9.67 41.71
CA ALA A 65 -17.71 -10.66 42.72
C ALA A 65 -18.65 -11.75 42.17
N PHE A 66 -19.57 -11.40 41.26
CA PHE A 66 -20.48 -12.35 40.61
C PHE A 66 -19.75 -13.28 39.64
N ILE A 67 -18.82 -12.75 38.84
CA ILE A 67 -17.99 -13.54 37.93
C ILE A 67 -17.06 -14.47 38.73
N GLU A 68 -16.51 -14.00 39.84
CA GLU A 68 -15.64 -14.80 40.72
C GLU A 68 -16.40 -15.96 41.37
N ALA A 69 -17.65 -15.74 41.78
CA ALA A 69 -18.55 -16.78 42.29
C ALA A 69 -19.03 -17.78 41.21
N ALA A 70 -19.12 -17.35 39.95
CA ALA A 70 -19.58 -18.18 38.83
C ALA A 70 -18.50 -19.12 38.26
N VAL A 71 -17.22 -18.83 38.51
CA VAL A 71 -16.08 -19.64 38.00
C VAL A 71 -15.89 -20.94 38.78
N GLU A 72 -16.34 -21.01 40.03
CA GLU A 72 -16.21 -22.22 40.87
C GLU A 72 -17.40 -23.19 40.78
N GLU A 73 -18.46 -22.85 40.03
CA GLU A 73 -19.70 -23.62 39.93
C GLU A 73 -20.03 -23.94 38.45
N PRO A 74 -19.84 -25.20 38.00
CA PRO A 74 -19.99 -25.60 36.60
C PRO A 74 -21.37 -25.30 35.98
N GLU A 75 -22.43 -25.26 36.79
CA GLU A 75 -23.80 -24.94 36.35
C GLU A 75 -23.98 -23.46 35.95
N LEU A 76 -23.17 -22.54 36.48
CA LEU A 76 -23.20 -21.11 36.14
C LEU A 76 -22.40 -20.80 34.86
N VAL A 77 -21.44 -21.66 34.51
CA VAL A 77 -20.65 -21.56 33.27
C VAL A 77 -21.52 -21.86 32.04
N GLU A 78 -22.48 -22.78 32.12
CA GLU A 78 -23.45 -23.03 31.05
C GLU A 78 -24.42 -21.85 30.83
N ILE A 79 -24.78 -21.11 31.89
CA ILE A 79 -25.64 -19.92 31.78
C ILE A 79 -24.96 -18.79 30.98
N ILE A 80 -23.62 -18.69 31.05
CA ILE A 80 -22.84 -17.71 30.28
C ILE A 80 -22.79 -18.09 28.79
N GLN A 81 -22.81 -19.39 28.46
CA GLN A 81 -22.81 -19.87 27.06
C GLN A 81 -24.19 -19.79 26.39
N VAL A 82 -25.29 -19.77 27.15
CA VAL A 82 -26.66 -19.64 26.63
C VAL A 82 -26.98 -18.22 26.10
N ARG A 83 -26.05 -17.27 26.23
CA ARG A 83 -26.19 -15.88 25.76
C ARG A 83 -26.44 -15.76 24.25
N GLU A 84 -26.04 -16.75 23.45
CA GLU A 84 -26.28 -16.80 21.99
C GLU A 84 -27.62 -17.45 21.59
N LEU A 85 -28.37 -18.06 22.51
CA LEU A 85 -29.57 -18.87 22.18
C LEU A 85 -30.90 -18.37 22.76
N ARG A 86 -30.94 -17.22 23.44
CA ARG A 86 -32.13 -16.78 24.21
C ARG A 86 -32.72 -15.41 23.81
N GLU A 87 -32.54 -14.97 22.57
CA GLU A 87 -33.27 -13.80 22.03
C GLU A 87 -34.77 -14.05 21.75
N GLN A 88 -35.35 -15.20 22.12
CA GLN A 88 -36.75 -15.51 21.81
C GLN A 88 -37.48 -16.25 22.95
N SER A 89 -38.19 -15.52 23.84
CA SER A 89 -39.59 -15.84 24.27
C SER A 89 -40.08 -15.13 25.56
N GLY A 90 -41.02 -14.19 25.43
CA GLY A 90 -42.38 -14.25 26.02
C GLY A 90 -42.67 -14.28 27.54
N LEU A 91 -41.71 -14.40 28.47
CA LEU A 91 -42.02 -14.61 29.91
C LEU A 91 -42.16 -13.34 30.77
N GLN A 92 -42.00 -12.14 30.21
CA GLN A 92 -41.87 -10.90 30.99
C GLN A 92 -43.16 -10.39 31.68
N LYS A 93 -44.36 -10.83 31.28
CA LYS A 93 -45.61 -10.15 31.71
C LYS A 93 -46.19 -10.63 33.05
N GLU A 94 -46.06 -11.91 33.37
CA GLU A 94 -46.63 -12.49 34.59
C GLU A 94 -45.77 -12.18 35.83
N MET A 95 -44.45 -12.18 35.66
CA MET A 95 -43.49 -11.88 36.74
C MET A 95 -43.55 -10.40 37.17
N LEU A 96 -43.69 -9.47 36.22
CA LEU A 96 -43.90 -8.04 36.49
C LEU A 96 -45.22 -7.77 37.23
N THR A 97 -46.22 -8.63 37.05
CA THR A 97 -47.51 -8.51 37.74
C THR A 97 -47.39 -8.97 39.19
N ALA A 98 -46.73 -10.11 39.44
CA ALA A 98 -46.49 -10.63 40.79
C ALA A 98 -45.59 -9.70 41.63
N MET A 99 -44.54 -9.12 41.03
CA MET A 99 -43.65 -8.17 41.72
C MET A 99 -44.36 -6.86 42.09
N ARG A 100 -45.25 -6.35 41.22
CA ARG A 100 -46.05 -5.15 41.51
C ARG A 100 -47.03 -5.36 42.67
N GLU A 101 -47.61 -6.55 42.80
CA GLU A 101 -48.52 -6.87 43.91
C GLU A 101 -47.77 -7.01 45.24
N MET A 102 -46.57 -7.58 45.22
CA MET A 102 -45.71 -7.71 46.40
C MET A 102 -45.18 -6.35 46.88
N VAL A 103 -44.81 -5.45 45.96
CA VAL A 103 -44.39 -4.08 46.30
C VAL A 103 -45.54 -3.29 46.93
N ARG A 104 -46.75 -3.35 46.35
CA ARG A 104 -47.94 -2.72 46.94
C ARG A 104 -48.27 -3.26 48.33
N TYR A 105 -48.06 -4.55 48.56
CA TYR A 105 -48.24 -5.15 49.88
C TYR A 105 -47.24 -4.57 50.90
N LEU A 106 -45.95 -4.51 50.55
CA LEU A 106 -44.88 -3.98 51.41
C LEU A 106 -44.99 -2.47 51.69
N GLU A 107 -45.63 -1.71 50.80
CA GLU A 107 -45.96 -0.29 51.00
C GLU A 107 -47.15 -0.07 51.94
N SER A 108 -48.01 -1.08 52.11
CA SER A 108 -49.26 -0.97 52.89
C SER A 108 -49.11 -1.35 54.36
N ILE A 109 -47.95 -1.87 54.78
CA ILE A 109 -47.74 -2.47 56.11
C ILE A 109 -46.71 -1.73 56.97
N ASP A 110 -46.95 -1.70 58.27
CA ASP A 110 -46.05 -1.18 59.29
C ASP A 110 -44.94 -2.20 59.57
N ARG A 111 -43.73 -1.83 59.16
CA ARG A 111 -42.53 -2.67 59.16
C ARG A 111 -42.08 -3.05 60.56
N GLU A 112 -42.44 -2.29 61.59
CA GLU A 112 -42.11 -2.63 62.99
C GLU A 112 -43.00 -3.75 63.56
N THR A 113 -44.11 -4.07 62.90
CA THR A 113 -45.08 -5.07 63.35
C THR A 113 -44.99 -6.41 62.59
N LEU A 114 -44.01 -6.53 61.69
CA LEU A 114 -43.86 -7.65 60.77
C LEU A 114 -43.45 -8.93 61.51
N LYS A 115 -44.25 -10.00 61.35
CA LYS A 115 -43.98 -11.33 61.92
C LYS A 115 -44.07 -12.38 60.82
N LEU A 116 -42.99 -13.15 60.69
CA LEU A 116 -42.87 -14.28 59.77
C LEU A 116 -43.03 -15.59 60.55
N GLY A 117 -44.01 -16.42 60.18
CA GLY A 117 -44.20 -17.74 60.79
C GLY A 117 -44.91 -18.71 59.85
N GLN A 118 -44.38 -19.93 59.70
CA GLN A 118 -44.93 -21.01 58.86
C GLN A 118 -45.27 -20.59 57.41
N GLY A 119 -44.42 -19.79 56.77
CA GLY A 119 -44.64 -19.34 55.39
C GLY A 119 -45.72 -18.26 55.25
N ILE A 120 -46.19 -17.68 56.35
CA ILE A 120 -47.18 -16.59 56.34
C ILE A 120 -46.53 -15.33 56.92
N LEU A 121 -46.48 -14.27 56.11
CA LEU A 121 -46.13 -12.92 56.52
C LEU A 121 -47.37 -12.24 57.12
N THR A 122 -47.25 -11.74 58.34
CA THR A 122 -48.31 -10.96 58.99
C THR A 122 -47.79 -9.62 59.45
N ALA A 123 -48.50 -8.54 59.17
CA ALA A 123 -48.12 -7.18 59.58
C ALA A 123 -49.36 -6.29 59.73
N GLN A 124 -49.28 -5.23 60.55
CA GLN A 124 -50.36 -4.27 60.64
C GLN A 124 -50.33 -3.29 59.48
N SER A 125 -51.49 -2.88 59.00
CA SER A 125 -51.62 -1.86 57.96
C SER A 125 -51.22 -0.47 58.47
N LEU A 126 -50.45 0.28 57.68
CA LEU A 126 -50.06 1.67 57.97
C LEU A 126 -51.25 2.63 58.02
N THR A 127 -52.39 2.28 57.41
CA THR A 127 -53.53 3.19 57.25
C THR A 127 -54.67 2.94 58.23
N ASN A 128 -54.84 1.73 58.75
CA ASN A 128 -56.01 1.36 59.55
C ASN A 128 -55.75 0.35 60.68
N GLN A 129 -54.48 0.05 61.02
CA GLN A 129 -54.06 -0.84 62.12
C GLN A 129 -54.64 -2.27 62.08
N GLN A 130 -55.26 -2.70 60.97
CA GLN A 130 -55.70 -4.09 60.78
C GLN A 130 -54.53 -5.01 60.42
N THR A 131 -54.57 -6.26 60.86
CA THR A 131 -53.53 -7.26 60.55
C THR A 131 -53.75 -7.84 59.15
N ILE A 132 -52.81 -7.62 58.25
CA ILE A 132 -52.78 -8.18 56.89
C ILE A 132 -51.94 -9.47 56.90
N ARG A 133 -52.36 -10.49 56.12
CA ARG A 133 -51.67 -11.79 55.99
C ARG A 133 -51.32 -12.07 54.52
N PHE A 134 -50.12 -12.59 54.26
CA PHE A 134 -49.63 -12.96 52.93
C PHE A 134 -48.91 -14.32 52.98
N GLU A 135 -49.37 -15.29 52.20
CA GLU A 135 -48.81 -16.65 52.14
C GLU A 135 -47.70 -16.75 51.08
N ILE A 136 -46.53 -17.24 51.50
CA ILE A 136 -45.36 -17.50 50.66
C ILE A 136 -45.44 -18.98 50.20
N PRO A 137 -45.44 -19.26 48.88
CA PRO A 137 -45.49 -20.64 48.38
C PRO A 137 -44.24 -21.44 48.81
N ALA A 138 -44.44 -22.57 49.48
CA ALA A 138 -43.37 -23.38 50.07
C ALA A 138 -42.77 -24.39 49.06
N ILE A 139 -41.44 -24.42 48.93
CA ILE A 139 -40.68 -25.57 48.40
C ILE A 139 -39.53 -25.87 49.37
N THR A 140 -39.51 -27.07 49.95
CA THR A 140 -38.53 -27.50 50.96
C THR A 140 -37.74 -28.69 50.43
N VAL A 141 -36.40 -28.62 50.41
CA VAL A 141 -35.52 -29.80 50.32
C VAL A 141 -34.33 -29.59 51.25
N SER A 142 -34.08 -30.57 52.13
CA SER A 142 -33.02 -30.59 53.14
C SER A 142 -31.92 -31.57 52.74
N VAL A 143 -30.64 -31.15 52.78
CA VAL A 143 -29.48 -32.07 52.80
C VAL A 143 -28.41 -31.50 53.75
N GLN A 144 -27.95 -32.32 54.69
CA GLN A 144 -26.85 -32.04 55.62
C GLN A 144 -25.54 -32.63 55.08
N LEU A 145 -24.45 -31.85 55.07
CA LEU A 145 -23.08 -32.38 54.95
C LEU A 145 -22.11 -31.58 55.84
N GLU A 146 -21.25 -32.32 56.55
CA GLU A 146 -20.27 -31.86 57.55
C GLU A 146 -19.01 -31.22 56.93
N ALA A 147 -18.44 -30.23 57.62
CA ALA A 147 -17.28 -29.44 57.18
C ALA A 147 -15.91 -30.12 57.46
N PRO A 148 -14.90 -29.97 56.58
CA PRO A 148 -13.51 -30.23 56.95
C PRO A 148 -12.83 -28.98 57.53
N LYS A 149 -12.13 -29.18 58.65
CA LYS A 149 -11.29 -28.19 59.34
C LYS A 149 -9.86 -28.22 58.77
N THR A 150 -9.45 -27.18 58.05
CA THR A 150 -8.14 -26.48 58.16
C THR A 150 -7.99 -25.43 57.03
N PRO A 151 -7.47 -24.21 57.31
CA PRO A 151 -7.30 -23.17 56.30
C PRO A 151 -6.02 -23.40 55.47
N ILE A 152 -6.14 -23.35 54.14
CA ILE A 152 -5.04 -23.34 53.16
C ILE A 152 -4.80 -21.86 52.76
N PRO A 153 -3.56 -21.41 52.53
CA PRO A 153 -3.29 -20.02 52.13
C PRO A 153 -3.77 -19.80 50.69
N ILE A 154 -4.66 -18.82 50.47
CA ILE A 154 -5.11 -18.38 49.15
C ILE A 154 -4.06 -17.40 48.61
N VAL A 155 -3.38 -17.79 47.53
CA VAL A 155 -2.67 -16.87 46.63
C VAL A 155 -3.68 -16.41 45.58
N ASP A 156 -3.73 -15.12 45.24
CA ASP A 156 -4.64 -14.47 44.27
C ASP A 156 -4.45 -14.99 42.82
N VAL A 157 -4.84 -16.24 42.55
CA VAL A 157 -4.76 -16.86 41.22
C VAL A 157 -5.82 -16.28 40.25
N THR A 158 -6.88 -15.64 40.73
CA THR A 158 -8.04 -15.16 39.93
C THR A 158 -7.76 -13.86 39.15
N LEU A 159 -7.01 -12.91 39.72
CA LEU A 159 -6.68 -11.64 39.07
C LEU A 159 -5.75 -11.83 37.86
N GLU A 160 -4.68 -12.60 37.99
CA GLU A 160 -3.74 -12.88 36.89
C GLU A 160 -4.44 -13.60 35.72
N GLN A 161 -5.37 -14.52 36.01
CA GLN A 161 -6.16 -15.21 35.00
C GLN A 161 -7.12 -14.25 34.26
N ARG A 162 -7.74 -13.30 34.97
CA ARG A 162 -8.60 -12.27 34.39
C ARG A 162 -7.82 -11.32 33.47
N GLU A 163 -6.69 -10.79 33.93
CA GLU A 163 -5.83 -9.91 33.15
C GLU A 163 -5.25 -10.63 31.92
N LYS A 164 -4.93 -11.93 32.04
CA LYS A 164 -4.52 -12.74 30.91
C LYS A 164 -5.64 -12.89 29.87
N ARG A 165 -6.87 -13.20 30.32
CA ARG A 165 -8.03 -13.34 29.42
C ARG A 165 -8.35 -12.03 28.68
N GLN A 166 -8.30 -10.89 29.36
CA GLN A 166 -8.50 -9.57 28.75
C GLN A 166 -7.44 -9.30 27.67
N ARG A 167 -6.16 -9.56 27.99
CA ARG A 167 -5.05 -9.44 27.02
C ARG A 167 -5.22 -10.37 25.82
N ASP A 168 -5.62 -11.61 26.03
CA ASP A 168 -5.85 -12.58 24.95
C ASP A 168 -7.01 -12.15 24.04
N GLN A 169 -8.09 -11.59 24.61
CA GLN A 169 -9.20 -11.02 23.85
C GLN A 169 -8.79 -9.78 23.06
N ALA A 170 -8.04 -8.85 23.66
CA ALA A 170 -7.53 -7.67 22.98
C ALA A 170 -6.55 -8.04 21.85
N LYS A 171 -5.71 -9.07 22.07
CA LYS A 171 -4.86 -9.65 21.01
C LYS A 171 -5.69 -10.20 19.86
N ALA A 172 -6.74 -10.95 20.14
CA ALA A 172 -7.63 -11.49 19.10
C ALA A 172 -8.27 -10.37 18.29
N ARG A 173 -8.83 -9.34 18.94
CA ARG A 173 -9.38 -8.15 18.26
C ARG A 173 -8.35 -7.46 17.36
N TYR A 174 -7.14 -7.26 17.85
CA TYR A 174 -6.05 -6.67 17.08
C TYR A 174 -5.76 -7.47 15.81
N LEU A 175 -5.57 -8.79 15.93
CA LEU A 175 -5.22 -9.64 14.79
C LEU A 175 -6.38 -9.80 13.80
N GLU A 176 -7.61 -9.92 14.29
CA GLU A 176 -8.82 -10.00 13.45
C GLU A 176 -9.03 -8.70 12.66
N SER A 177 -8.92 -7.54 13.31
CA SER A 177 -9.04 -6.26 12.62
C SER A 177 -7.91 -6.06 11.62
N LEU A 178 -6.66 -6.35 12.00
CA LEU A 178 -5.51 -6.23 11.10
C LEU A 178 -5.68 -7.14 9.87
N ALA A 179 -6.15 -8.38 10.05
CA ALA A 179 -6.42 -9.28 8.94
C ALA A 179 -7.54 -8.75 8.04
N LYS A 180 -8.63 -8.25 8.61
CA LYS A 180 -9.75 -7.66 7.87
C LYS A 180 -9.31 -6.44 7.04
N ASP A 181 -8.56 -5.53 7.66
CA ASP A 181 -8.06 -4.31 7.01
C ASP A 181 -7.06 -4.62 5.89
N CYS A 182 -6.20 -5.61 6.12
CA CYS A 182 -5.22 -6.05 5.12
C CYS A 182 -5.84 -6.83 3.95
N LEU A 183 -6.95 -7.54 4.17
CA LEU A 183 -7.65 -8.30 3.12
C LEU A 183 -8.69 -7.46 2.36
N ASN A 184 -8.99 -6.25 2.82
CA ASN A 184 -9.85 -5.34 2.10
C ASN A 184 -9.20 -4.94 0.76
N LEU A 185 -9.91 -5.13 -0.35
CA LEU A 185 -9.48 -4.69 -1.68
C LEU A 185 -10.21 -3.37 -2.01
N PRO A 186 -9.55 -2.20 -1.91
CA PRO A 186 -10.23 -0.90 -2.00
C PRO A 186 -11.00 -0.71 -3.31
N LEU A 187 -10.49 -1.29 -4.41
CA LEU A 187 -11.11 -1.23 -5.72
C LEU A 187 -12.21 -2.29 -5.95
N ALA A 188 -12.24 -3.39 -5.17
CA ALA A 188 -13.29 -4.42 -5.32
C ALA A 188 -14.65 -3.93 -4.82
N ALA A 189 -14.67 -3.00 -3.87
CA ALA A 189 -15.87 -2.29 -3.45
C ALA A 189 -16.60 -1.62 -4.64
N PHE A 190 -15.94 -1.48 -5.79
CA PHE A 190 -16.49 -0.89 -7.02
C PHE A 190 -17.26 -1.89 -7.90
N SER A 191 -17.12 -3.21 -7.63
CA SER A 191 -17.66 -4.30 -8.44
C SER A 191 -19.08 -4.77 -8.06
N GLU A 192 -19.59 -4.42 -6.87
CA GLU A 192 -20.88 -4.92 -6.37
C GLU A 192 -21.88 -3.82 -5.97
N GLU A 193 -23.17 -4.07 -6.23
CA GLU A 193 -24.33 -3.23 -5.84
C GLU A 193 -24.87 -3.57 -4.42
N THR A 194 -24.33 -4.59 -3.74
CA THR A 194 -24.80 -5.10 -2.43
C THR A 194 -23.92 -4.70 -1.24
N ALA A 195 -24.30 -5.13 -0.02
CA ALA A 195 -23.69 -4.75 1.26
C ALA A 195 -22.18 -5.09 1.34
N VAL A 196 -21.48 -4.39 2.24
CA VAL A 196 -20.01 -4.44 2.42
C VAL A 196 -19.46 -5.86 2.63
N ASP A 197 -20.26 -6.79 3.16
CA ASP A 197 -19.85 -8.17 3.48
C ASP A 197 -19.77 -9.14 2.28
N ASP A 198 -20.23 -8.74 1.09
CA ASP A 198 -20.17 -9.59 -0.12
C ASP A 198 -18.99 -9.28 -1.06
N ALA A 199 -18.25 -8.19 -0.81
CA ALA A 199 -17.19 -7.72 -1.71
C ALA A 199 -16.04 -8.73 -1.89
N ILE A 200 -15.47 -8.76 -3.10
CA ILE A 200 -14.27 -9.55 -3.42
C ILE A 200 -13.12 -9.15 -2.50
N THR A 201 -12.57 -10.12 -1.77
CA THR A 201 -11.45 -9.90 -0.85
C THR A 201 -10.11 -10.16 -1.53
N LEU A 202 -9.05 -9.54 -1.02
CA LEU A 202 -7.71 -9.65 -1.59
C LEU A 202 -7.25 -11.11 -1.70
N ASP A 203 -7.53 -11.96 -0.71
CA ASP A 203 -7.13 -13.37 -0.74
C ASP A 203 -7.80 -14.21 -1.83
N GLN A 204 -8.94 -13.77 -2.37
CA GLN A 204 -9.62 -14.44 -3.47
C GLN A 204 -8.99 -14.16 -4.83
N VAL A 205 -8.34 -12.99 -4.99
CA VAL A 205 -7.83 -12.49 -6.28
C VAL A 205 -6.33 -12.21 -6.28
N TYR A 206 -5.66 -12.37 -5.15
CA TYR A 206 -4.21 -12.15 -5.04
C TYR A 206 -3.44 -13.16 -5.89
N ILE A 207 -2.54 -12.63 -6.73
CA ILE A 207 -1.57 -13.41 -7.51
C ILE A 207 -0.18 -13.15 -6.95
N ASP A 208 0.63 -14.21 -6.85
CA ASP A 208 2.03 -14.10 -6.44
C ASP A 208 2.79 -13.13 -7.36
N LEU A 209 3.42 -12.13 -6.75
CA LEU A 209 4.22 -11.14 -7.47
C LEU A 209 5.66 -11.64 -7.64
N ASP A 210 6.27 -11.27 -8.77
CA ASP A 210 7.67 -11.52 -9.05
C ASP A 210 8.50 -10.26 -8.86
N THR A 211 9.80 -10.44 -8.64
CA THR A 211 10.78 -9.37 -8.68
C THR A 211 11.48 -9.35 -10.04
N THR A 212 12.09 -8.22 -10.38
CA THR A 212 12.95 -8.11 -11.58
C THR A 212 14.24 -8.93 -11.44
N ALA A 213 14.55 -9.44 -10.25
CA ALA A 213 15.69 -10.33 -10.02
C ALA A 213 15.37 -11.78 -10.46
N THR A 214 16.37 -12.50 -10.94
CA THR A 214 16.23 -13.91 -11.36
C THR A 214 17.08 -14.86 -10.52
N ILE A 215 16.59 -16.09 -10.36
CA ILE A 215 17.29 -17.21 -9.70
C ILE A 215 17.47 -18.39 -10.65
N ILE A 216 18.51 -19.18 -10.44
CA ILE A 216 18.73 -20.46 -11.13
C ILE A 216 18.17 -21.61 -10.30
N VAL A 217 17.40 -22.48 -10.95
CA VAL A 217 16.84 -23.69 -10.34
C VAL A 217 17.54 -24.93 -10.89
N ASP A 218 18.15 -25.73 -10.01
CA ASP A 218 18.78 -26.97 -10.46
C ASP A 218 17.75 -28.06 -10.85
N LYS A 219 18.21 -29.17 -11.45
CA LYS A 219 17.34 -30.29 -11.85
C LYS A 219 16.60 -30.98 -10.70
N LYS A 220 16.94 -30.66 -9.44
CA LYS A 220 16.31 -31.18 -8.22
C LYS A 220 15.42 -30.13 -7.53
N GLY A 221 15.24 -28.95 -8.11
CA GLY A 221 14.44 -27.86 -7.55
C GLY A 221 15.15 -27.02 -6.48
N LYS A 222 16.46 -27.23 -6.26
CA LYS A 222 17.23 -26.44 -5.29
C LYS A 222 17.61 -25.10 -5.92
N ARG A 223 17.28 -24.01 -5.22
CA ARG A 223 17.66 -22.64 -5.59
C ARG A 223 19.16 -22.47 -5.35
N ILE A 224 19.89 -22.05 -6.39
CA ILE A 224 21.32 -21.77 -6.29
C ILE A 224 21.48 -20.25 -6.35
N LEU A 225 21.89 -19.66 -5.21
CA LEU A 225 22.27 -18.24 -5.09
C LEU A 225 23.79 -18.06 -5.06
N ASP A 226 24.56 -19.14 -5.21
CA ASP A 226 26.02 -19.14 -5.10
C ASP A 226 26.70 -18.70 -6.42
N PRO A 227 27.40 -17.55 -6.44
CA PRO A 227 28.03 -16.99 -7.63
C PRO A 227 29.06 -17.93 -8.29
N GLU A 228 29.74 -18.79 -7.52
CA GLU A 228 30.77 -19.68 -8.08
C GLU A 228 30.17 -20.88 -8.84
N ILE A 229 28.97 -21.32 -8.46
CA ILE A 229 28.28 -22.46 -9.09
C ILE A 229 27.57 -22.02 -10.39
N ILE A 230 27.10 -20.77 -10.43
CA ILE A 230 26.45 -20.14 -11.61
C ILE A 230 27.42 -20.04 -12.79
N LYS A 231 28.73 -19.95 -12.52
CA LYS A 231 29.77 -19.88 -13.54
C LYS A 231 29.82 -21.11 -14.48
N ASN A 232 29.21 -22.24 -14.13
CA ASN A 232 29.35 -23.50 -14.89
C ASN A 232 28.02 -24.10 -15.39
N LEU A 233 26.89 -23.38 -15.32
CA LEU A 233 25.57 -23.95 -15.66
C LEU A 233 24.93 -23.25 -16.87
N GLU A 234 24.46 -24.05 -17.84
CA GLU A 234 23.66 -23.59 -18.98
C GLU A 234 22.32 -23.00 -18.51
N GLU A 235 21.97 -21.82 -19.03
CA GLU A 235 20.85 -20.95 -18.61
C GLU A 235 19.42 -21.47 -18.85
N LYS A 236 19.20 -22.75 -19.16
CA LYS A 236 17.85 -23.25 -19.46
C LYS A 236 16.88 -23.27 -18.26
N ASN A 237 17.33 -22.87 -17.06
CA ASN A 237 16.54 -22.95 -15.81
C ASN A 237 16.55 -21.66 -14.95
N THR A 238 16.60 -20.46 -15.54
CA THR A 238 16.37 -19.21 -14.79
C THR A 238 14.87 -18.95 -14.63
N LYS A 239 14.45 -18.48 -13.46
CA LYS A 239 13.09 -18.00 -13.18
C LYS A 239 13.14 -16.68 -12.41
N PRO A 240 12.15 -15.78 -12.57
CA PRO A 240 12.03 -14.63 -11.70
C PRO A 240 11.95 -15.07 -10.23
N LEU A 241 12.63 -14.34 -9.35
CA LEU A 241 12.52 -14.54 -7.91
C LEU A 241 11.17 -13.99 -7.46
N LYS A 242 10.32 -14.82 -6.86
CA LYS A 242 9.05 -14.36 -6.30
C LYS A 242 9.30 -13.40 -5.15
N VAL A 243 8.43 -12.41 -4.99
CA VAL A 243 8.50 -11.44 -3.88
C VAL A 243 8.44 -12.13 -2.51
N ILE A 244 7.61 -13.18 -2.38
CA ILE A 244 7.53 -13.97 -1.14
C ILE A 244 8.86 -14.64 -0.80
N ASP A 245 9.58 -15.14 -1.81
CA ASP A 245 10.87 -15.79 -1.63
C ASP A 245 11.94 -14.77 -1.23
N ALA A 246 11.94 -13.59 -1.85
CA ALA A 246 12.79 -12.48 -1.44
C ALA A 246 12.54 -12.10 0.04
N ALA A 247 11.27 -12.08 0.47
CA ALA A 247 10.90 -11.81 1.87
C ALA A 247 11.28 -12.94 2.84
N VAL A 248 11.27 -14.20 2.40
CA VAL A 248 11.76 -15.35 3.19
C VAL A 248 13.27 -15.25 3.40
N GLU A 249 14.01 -14.97 2.33
CA GLU A 249 15.48 -15.00 2.33
C GLU A 249 16.10 -13.78 3.01
N ASN A 250 15.41 -12.63 3.00
CA ASN A 250 15.95 -11.36 3.49
C ASN A 250 15.19 -10.87 4.73
N LYS A 251 15.88 -10.82 5.88
CA LYS A 251 15.31 -10.26 7.13
C LYS A 251 15.11 -8.74 7.08
N LYS A 252 15.84 -8.04 6.23
CA LYS A 252 15.76 -6.59 6.01
C LYS A 252 15.55 -6.34 4.53
N LEU A 253 14.31 -6.08 4.14
CA LEU A 253 13.88 -6.00 2.73
C LEU A 253 13.35 -4.60 2.41
N VAL A 254 13.80 -4.02 1.30
CA VAL A 254 13.09 -2.91 0.65
C VAL A 254 12.42 -3.45 -0.60
N LEU A 255 11.11 -3.24 -0.73
CA LEU A 255 10.33 -3.60 -1.90
C LEU A 255 10.01 -2.34 -2.72
N LEU A 256 10.62 -2.27 -3.90
CA LEU A 256 10.47 -1.19 -4.86
C LEU A 256 9.48 -1.55 -5.97
N GLY A 257 8.99 -0.56 -6.70
CA GLY A 257 8.14 -0.77 -7.87
C GLY A 257 7.32 0.45 -8.23
N ASP A 258 6.71 0.43 -9.40
CA ASP A 258 5.90 1.52 -9.92
C ASP A 258 4.61 1.77 -9.12
N PRO A 259 3.95 2.93 -9.29
CA PRO A 259 2.62 3.18 -8.74
C PRO A 259 1.65 2.06 -9.18
N GLY A 260 0.94 1.44 -8.25
CA GLY A 260 0.02 0.33 -8.56
C GLY A 260 0.67 -1.05 -8.76
N ALA A 261 2.00 -1.19 -8.67
CA ALA A 261 2.71 -2.47 -8.84
C ALA A 261 2.39 -3.54 -7.77
N GLY A 262 1.68 -3.20 -6.69
CA GLY A 262 1.26 -4.16 -5.66
C GLY A 262 2.16 -4.26 -4.43
N LYS A 263 3.03 -3.29 -4.16
CA LYS A 263 3.91 -3.25 -2.98
C LYS A 263 3.13 -3.35 -1.65
N SER A 264 2.24 -2.40 -1.41
CA SER A 264 1.36 -2.40 -0.22
C SER A 264 0.45 -3.62 -0.21
N THR A 265 0.01 -4.09 -1.38
CA THR A 265 -0.83 -5.29 -1.52
C THR A 265 -0.12 -6.55 -1.04
N PHE A 266 1.14 -6.77 -1.42
CA PHE A 266 1.96 -7.87 -0.90
C PHE A 266 2.16 -7.75 0.61
N ALA A 267 2.52 -6.56 1.08
CA ALA A 267 2.79 -6.32 2.50
C ALA A 267 1.54 -6.59 3.37
N ARG A 268 0.37 -6.11 2.93
CA ARG A 268 -0.93 -6.40 3.55
C ARG A 268 -1.26 -7.89 3.50
N LYS A 269 -1.12 -8.54 2.35
CA LYS A 269 -1.37 -9.99 2.22
C LYS A 269 -0.52 -10.80 3.19
N LEU A 270 0.76 -10.45 3.33
CA LEU A 270 1.67 -11.11 4.28
C LEU A 270 1.23 -10.87 5.73
N CYS A 271 0.91 -9.63 6.10
CA CYS A 271 0.39 -9.33 7.44
C CYS A 271 -0.90 -10.09 7.75
N ALA A 272 -1.84 -10.16 6.80
CA ALA A 272 -3.09 -10.92 6.98
C ALA A 272 -2.84 -12.41 7.18
N LEU A 273 -1.90 -13.01 6.43
CA LEU A 273 -1.52 -14.41 6.60
C LEU A 273 -0.98 -14.65 8.01
N LEU A 274 -0.02 -13.83 8.47
CA LEU A 274 0.57 -13.96 9.80
C LEU A 274 -0.45 -13.71 10.92
N ALA A 275 -1.37 -12.76 10.73
CA ALA A 275 -2.44 -12.48 11.68
C ALA A 275 -3.42 -13.65 11.83
N GLN A 276 -3.61 -14.44 10.77
CA GLN A 276 -4.38 -15.69 10.77
C GLN A 276 -3.53 -16.93 11.15
N GLU A 277 -2.33 -16.72 11.71
CA GLU A 277 -1.38 -17.78 12.09
C GLU A 277 -0.96 -18.69 10.91
N LYS A 278 -1.04 -18.18 9.67
CA LYS A 278 -0.59 -18.85 8.45
C LYS A 278 0.79 -18.30 8.08
N TYR A 279 1.82 -19.12 8.24
CA TYR A 279 3.20 -18.72 7.98
C TYR A 279 3.67 -19.29 6.64
N PRO A 280 4.23 -18.47 5.73
CA PRO A 280 4.91 -18.97 4.54
C PRO A 280 6.04 -19.94 4.92
N GLU A 281 6.33 -20.88 4.02
CA GLU A 281 7.44 -21.80 4.24
C GLU A 281 8.77 -21.01 4.36
N GLY A 282 9.53 -21.28 5.42
CA GLY A 282 10.76 -20.53 5.74
C GLY A 282 10.57 -19.27 6.61
N PHE A 283 9.34 -18.85 6.89
CA PHE A 283 9.07 -17.82 7.91
C PHE A 283 9.08 -18.41 9.32
N GLU A 284 9.57 -17.61 10.28
CA GLU A 284 9.53 -17.96 11.70
C GLU A 284 8.08 -18.01 12.20
N LYS A 285 7.67 -19.17 12.71
CA LYS A 285 6.35 -19.36 13.33
C LYS A 285 6.22 -18.49 14.58
N GLY A 286 5.00 -18.01 14.83
CA GLY A 286 4.68 -17.18 15.99
C GLY A 286 5.11 -15.72 15.87
N LEU A 287 5.67 -15.28 14.73
CA LEU A 287 5.89 -13.86 14.46
C LEU A 287 4.55 -13.12 14.40
N LEU A 288 4.45 -12.00 15.13
CA LEU A 288 3.32 -11.11 15.02
C LEU A 288 3.58 -10.00 13.98
N PRO A 289 2.62 -9.73 13.09
CA PRO A 289 2.72 -8.64 12.13
C PRO A 289 2.43 -7.31 12.81
N VAL A 290 3.29 -6.31 12.58
CA VAL A 290 3.08 -4.91 12.95
C VAL A 290 3.16 -4.09 11.68
N PHE A 291 2.01 -3.58 11.22
CA PHE A 291 1.91 -2.80 10.00
C PHE A 291 1.79 -1.31 10.32
N ILE A 292 2.74 -0.51 9.84
CA ILE A 292 2.80 0.93 10.06
C ILE A 292 2.86 1.63 8.71
N GLN A 293 1.95 2.57 8.47
CA GLN A 293 2.06 3.48 7.33
C GLN A 293 3.04 4.60 7.68
N LEU A 294 4.09 4.76 6.86
CA LEU A 294 5.14 5.74 7.13
C LEU A 294 4.63 7.17 7.09
N ARG A 295 3.60 7.44 6.29
CA ARG A 295 2.94 8.73 6.21
C ARG A 295 2.30 9.17 7.55
N ASP A 296 1.83 8.22 8.38
CA ASP A 296 1.22 8.52 9.68
C ASP A 296 2.29 8.68 10.76
N LEU A 297 3.41 7.96 10.61
CA LEU A 297 4.54 8.02 11.53
C LEU A 297 5.40 9.29 11.34
N ALA A 298 5.58 9.75 10.10
CA ALA A 298 6.51 10.85 9.76
C ALA A 298 6.23 12.16 10.51
N PRO A 299 4.97 12.67 10.59
CA PRO A 299 4.67 13.89 11.33
C PRO A 299 5.01 13.79 12.82
N LYS A 300 4.81 12.62 13.43
CA LYS A 300 5.12 12.37 14.84
C LYS A 300 6.61 12.41 15.11
N ILE A 301 7.41 11.88 14.19
CA ILE A 301 8.87 11.93 14.30
C ILE A 301 9.35 13.38 14.09
N ALA A 302 8.79 14.10 13.11
CA ALA A 302 9.13 15.49 12.84
C ALA A 302 8.78 16.43 14.02
N ALA A 303 7.76 16.10 14.81
CA ALA A 303 7.40 16.85 16.01
C ALA A 303 8.39 16.67 17.18
N GLN A 304 9.31 15.69 17.12
CA GLN A 304 10.25 15.42 18.21
C GLN A 304 11.34 16.48 18.31
N ASN A 305 11.63 16.94 19.53
CA ASN A 305 12.69 17.92 19.77
C ASN A 305 14.04 17.24 20.07
N LEU A 306 14.78 16.93 19.01
CA LEU A 306 16.03 16.16 19.11
C LEU A 306 17.28 17.02 19.39
N ARG A 307 17.20 18.35 19.22
CA ARG A 307 18.37 19.25 19.13
C ARG A 307 19.24 19.30 20.39
N ASN A 308 18.66 19.00 21.55
CA ASN A 308 19.34 19.07 22.85
C ASN A 308 19.62 17.70 23.47
N LEU A 309 19.34 16.61 22.76
CA LEU A 309 19.54 15.24 23.24
C LEU A 309 20.90 14.70 22.79
N SER A 310 21.51 13.86 23.62
CA SER A 310 22.70 13.11 23.19
C SER A 310 22.33 12.06 22.14
N GLY A 311 23.28 11.60 21.32
CA GLY A 311 22.99 10.65 20.23
C GLY A 311 22.34 9.34 20.67
N ALA A 312 22.54 8.90 21.92
CA ALA A 312 21.84 7.73 22.47
C ALA A 312 20.36 8.05 22.79
N HIS A 313 20.10 9.16 23.50
CA HIS A 313 18.75 9.60 23.82
C HIS A 313 17.95 10.00 22.58
N GLN A 314 18.60 10.53 21.53
CA GLN A 314 17.95 10.77 20.24
C GLN A 314 17.44 9.46 19.64
N LYS A 315 18.24 8.39 19.65
CA LYS A 315 17.79 7.08 19.16
C LYS A 315 16.66 6.52 20.02
N ASP A 316 16.70 6.75 21.32
CA ASP A 316 15.62 6.32 22.22
C ASP A 316 14.31 7.02 21.90
N GLU A 317 14.35 8.34 21.68
CA GLU A 317 13.18 9.15 21.33
C GLU A 317 12.64 8.78 19.94
N LEU A 318 13.51 8.60 18.96
CA LEU A 318 13.09 8.16 17.63
C LEU A 318 12.43 6.78 17.68
N ALA A 319 13.01 5.83 18.42
CA ALA A 319 12.45 4.49 18.55
C ALA A 319 11.18 4.44 19.43
N SER A 320 10.96 5.40 20.33
CA SER A 320 9.74 5.49 21.15
C SER A 320 8.52 5.94 20.33
N THR A 321 8.73 6.70 19.24
CA THR A 321 7.65 7.09 18.32
C THR A 321 6.89 5.90 17.72
N LEU A 322 7.56 4.76 17.51
CA LEU A 322 6.91 3.52 17.07
C LEU A 322 5.93 2.99 18.11
N HIS A 323 6.28 3.04 19.40
CA HIS A 323 5.38 2.61 20.48
C HIS A 323 4.17 3.53 20.61
N ALA A 324 4.37 4.84 20.47
CA ALA A 324 3.27 5.79 20.44
C ALA A 324 2.31 5.53 19.26
N GLN A 325 2.84 5.19 18.08
CA GLN A 325 2.01 4.80 16.93
C GLN A 325 1.22 3.51 17.21
N ILE A 326 1.87 2.49 17.77
CA ILE A 326 1.21 1.21 18.11
C ILE A 326 0.07 1.43 19.13
N SER A 327 0.32 2.24 20.15
CA SER A 327 -0.68 2.54 21.18
C SER A 327 -1.91 3.23 20.60
N GLU A 328 -1.74 4.17 19.67
CA GLU A 328 -2.86 4.86 19.04
C GLU A 328 -3.68 3.93 18.13
N GLU A 329 -3.01 3.05 17.39
CA GLU A 329 -3.70 2.06 16.56
C GLU A 329 -4.48 1.05 17.42
N LEU A 330 -3.91 0.57 18.53
CA LEU A 330 -4.63 -0.33 19.44
C LEU A 330 -5.80 0.37 20.13
N HIS A 331 -5.67 1.64 20.49
CA HIS A 331 -6.76 2.42 21.05
C HIS A 331 -7.93 2.55 20.06
N ARG A 332 -7.63 2.84 18.78
CA ARG A 332 -8.64 2.90 17.72
C ARG A 332 -9.39 1.57 17.53
N LEU A 333 -8.72 0.46 17.80
CA LEU A 333 -9.26 -0.90 17.69
C LEU A 333 -9.90 -1.40 18.99
N GLU A 334 -10.04 -0.54 20.02
CA GLU A 334 -10.53 -0.90 21.35
C GLU A 334 -9.76 -2.10 21.94
N ALA A 335 -8.44 -2.11 21.75
CA ALA A 335 -7.52 -3.18 22.12
C ALA A 335 -6.38 -2.68 23.03
N ASP A 336 -6.64 -1.61 23.80
CA ASP A 336 -5.68 -0.96 24.70
C ASP A 336 -4.96 -1.92 25.64
N ASP A 337 -5.68 -2.92 26.16
CA ASP A 337 -5.15 -3.95 27.08
C ASP A 337 -3.96 -4.73 26.47
N TYR A 338 -3.82 -4.76 25.15
CA TYR A 338 -2.73 -5.45 24.46
C TYR A 338 -1.48 -4.57 24.24
N THR A 339 -1.54 -3.27 24.51
CA THR A 339 -0.49 -2.30 24.17
C THR A 339 0.88 -2.65 24.73
N GLU A 340 0.96 -2.91 26.04
CA GLU A 340 2.25 -3.22 26.67
C GLU A 340 2.81 -4.56 26.16
N SER A 341 1.93 -5.54 25.92
CA SER A 341 2.33 -6.86 25.39
C SER A 341 2.88 -6.75 23.97
N LEU A 342 2.21 -6.00 23.08
CA LEU A 342 2.70 -5.78 21.72
C LEU A 342 3.98 -4.94 21.70
N CYS A 343 4.06 -3.89 22.52
CA CYS A 343 5.27 -3.09 22.67
C CYS A 343 6.45 -3.93 23.19
N GLN A 344 6.23 -4.85 24.13
CA GLN A 344 7.24 -5.79 24.59
C GLN A 344 7.71 -6.72 23.46
N ILE A 345 6.79 -7.29 22.69
CA ILE A 345 7.12 -8.14 21.53
C ILE A 345 7.97 -7.38 20.52
N VAL A 346 7.65 -6.11 20.27
CA VAL A 346 8.46 -5.22 19.41
C VAL A 346 9.84 -4.99 20.03
N ARG A 347 9.95 -4.69 21.32
CA ARG A 347 11.25 -4.49 22.02
C ARG A 347 12.14 -5.73 21.95
N GLU A 348 11.55 -6.92 22.07
CA GLU A 348 12.24 -8.21 21.95
C GLU A 348 12.57 -8.59 20.50
N GLY A 349 12.06 -7.82 19.54
CA GLY A 349 12.24 -8.08 18.11
C GLY A 349 11.43 -9.26 17.57
N ASN A 350 10.49 -9.81 18.34
CA ASN A 350 9.69 -10.98 17.98
C ASN A 350 8.52 -10.66 17.02
N CYS A 351 8.74 -9.74 16.08
CA CYS A 351 7.73 -9.28 15.12
C CYS A 351 8.24 -9.24 13.68
N LEU A 352 7.30 -9.24 12.75
CA LEU A 352 7.47 -8.69 11.41
C LEU A 352 7.05 -7.22 11.45
N LEU A 353 7.99 -6.30 11.26
CA LEU A 353 7.69 -4.88 11.16
C LEU A 353 7.58 -4.46 9.69
N VAL A 354 6.39 -4.05 9.26
CA VAL A 354 6.16 -3.49 7.92
C VAL A 354 6.04 -1.98 8.02
N LEU A 355 6.86 -1.27 7.24
CA LEU A 355 6.84 0.18 7.09
C LEU A 355 6.43 0.53 5.65
N ASP A 356 5.15 0.81 5.44
CA ASP A 356 4.56 0.98 4.11
C ASP A 356 4.57 2.44 3.66
N GLY A 357 4.95 2.70 2.40
CA GLY A 357 4.75 3.98 1.72
C GLY A 357 5.81 5.06 2.01
N LEU A 358 7.10 4.74 1.90
CA LEU A 358 8.16 5.76 2.06
C LEU A 358 8.04 6.90 1.03
N ASP A 359 7.53 6.61 -0.16
CA ASP A 359 7.29 7.62 -1.19
C ASP A 359 6.17 8.60 -0.84
N GLU A 360 5.30 8.26 0.12
CA GLU A 360 4.23 9.11 0.67
C GLU A 360 4.76 10.03 1.78
N VAL A 361 6.02 9.87 2.19
CA VAL A 361 6.69 10.76 3.15
C VAL A 361 7.29 11.96 2.41
N PRO A 362 7.09 13.19 2.91
CA PRO A 362 7.71 14.39 2.36
C PRO A 362 9.23 14.25 2.30
N PHE A 363 9.84 14.67 1.19
CA PHE A 363 11.28 14.49 0.94
C PHE A 363 12.16 14.96 2.10
N GLU A 364 11.85 16.12 2.68
CA GLU A 364 12.59 16.72 3.81
C GLU A 364 12.55 15.87 5.10
N GLN A 365 11.54 15.01 5.27
CA GLN A 365 11.37 14.15 6.44
C GLN A 365 11.96 12.74 6.23
N ARG A 366 12.30 12.34 4.99
CA ARG A 366 12.78 10.99 4.69
C ARG A 366 14.11 10.66 5.39
N GLU A 367 15.00 11.64 5.53
CA GLU A 367 16.24 11.46 6.30
C GLU A 367 15.95 11.16 7.78
N LEU A 368 14.94 11.81 8.35
CA LEU A 368 14.52 11.57 9.72
C LEU A 368 13.88 10.18 9.87
N ILE A 369 13.06 9.74 8.91
CA ILE A 369 12.58 8.34 8.85
C ILE A 369 13.75 7.36 8.81
N ARG A 370 14.77 7.63 7.99
CA ARG A 370 15.95 6.78 7.88
C ARG A 370 16.69 6.64 9.22
N GLN A 371 16.83 7.76 9.95
CA GLN A 371 17.40 7.76 11.30
C GLN A 371 16.54 6.96 12.28
N THR A 372 15.21 7.08 12.21
CA THR A 372 14.28 6.31 13.06
C THR A 372 14.36 4.82 12.79
N VAL A 373 14.35 4.39 11.53
CA VAL A 373 14.51 2.98 11.16
C VAL A 373 15.85 2.44 11.66
N SER A 374 16.93 3.21 11.51
CA SER A 374 18.25 2.85 12.04
C SER A 374 18.24 2.70 13.58
N ALA A 375 17.53 3.58 14.29
CA ALA A 375 17.34 3.50 15.72
C ALA A 375 16.53 2.24 16.12
N ILE A 376 15.42 1.96 15.44
CA ILE A 376 14.59 0.76 15.63
C ILE A 376 15.41 -0.51 15.44
N ILE A 377 16.20 -0.60 14.36
CA ILE A 377 17.06 -1.75 14.09
C ILE A 377 18.09 -1.93 15.20
N THR A 378 18.73 -0.84 15.63
CA THR A 378 19.77 -0.89 16.66
C THR A 378 19.19 -1.31 18.01
N LYS A 379 18.00 -0.82 18.35
CA LYS A 379 17.41 -0.97 19.70
C LYS A 379 16.56 -2.23 19.85
N TYR A 380 15.74 -2.54 18.86
CA TYR A 380 14.73 -3.60 18.92
C TYR A 380 15.11 -4.83 18.12
N SER A 381 16.04 -4.72 17.15
CA SER A 381 16.48 -5.84 16.30
C SER A 381 15.33 -6.71 15.80
N PRO A 382 14.30 -6.13 15.14
CA PRO A 382 13.14 -6.88 14.68
C PRO A 382 13.60 -8.06 13.81
N LYS A 383 13.01 -9.24 14.06
CA LYS A 383 13.33 -10.48 13.35
C LYS A 383 13.21 -10.29 11.84
N ARG A 384 12.18 -9.55 11.40
CA ARG A 384 12.00 -9.14 10.02
C ARG A 384 11.49 -7.70 9.94
N ILE A 385 11.99 -6.98 8.94
CA ILE A 385 11.55 -5.64 8.60
C ILE A 385 11.41 -5.49 7.08
N ILE A 386 10.27 -4.99 6.63
CA ILE A 386 9.96 -4.73 5.22
C ILE A 386 9.62 -3.24 5.07
N ILE A 387 10.26 -2.57 4.12
CA ILE A 387 9.95 -1.18 3.74
C ILE A 387 9.45 -1.18 2.30
N THR A 388 8.39 -0.44 1.99
CA THR A 388 7.92 -0.26 0.61
C THR A 388 8.17 1.16 0.11
N CYS A 389 8.57 1.32 -1.15
CA CYS A 389 8.79 2.63 -1.78
C CYS A 389 8.58 2.58 -3.30
N ARG A 390 8.23 3.71 -3.93
CA ARG A 390 8.32 3.85 -5.40
C ARG A 390 9.78 3.90 -5.86
N ILE A 391 10.06 3.34 -7.03
CA ILE A 391 11.43 3.27 -7.56
C ILE A 391 12.06 4.66 -7.76
N ARG A 392 11.31 5.59 -8.37
CA ARG A 392 11.76 6.97 -8.61
C ARG A 392 12.13 7.70 -7.31
N SER A 393 11.37 7.44 -6.25
CA SER A 393 11.55 8.08 -4.95
C SER A 393 12.62 7.43 -4.05
N TYR A 394 13.21 6.31 -4.47
CA TYR A 394 14.27 5.64 -3.74
C TYR A 394 15.66 6.01 -4.30
N THR A 395 16.10 7.22 -3.95
CA THR A 395 17.42 7.77 -4.35
C THR A 395 18.50 7.48 -3.31
N LYS A 396 19.78 7.75 -3.63
CA LYS A 396 20.91 7.60 -2.69
C LYS A 396 20.70 8.28 -1.33
N GLU A 397 19.98 9.41 -1.29
CA GLU A 397 19.64 10.10 -0.05
C GLU A 397 18.55 9.39 0.78
N SER A 398 17.71 8.58 0.14
CA SER A 398 16.60 7.84 0.74
C SER A 398 16.89 6.34 0.91
N GLU A 399 18.06 5.86 0.47
CA GLU A 399 18.48 4.46 0.54
C GLU A 399 18.77 3.98 1.98
N PHE A 400 18.50 2.70 2.25
CA PHE A 400 18.85 2.03 3.50
C PHE A 400 19.99 1.02 3.26
N PRO A 401 21.26 1.36 3.55
CA PRO A 401 22.41 0.51 3.20
C PRO A 401 22.42 -0.90 3.83
N ALA A 402 21.66 -1.11 4.91
CA ALA A 402 21.58 -2.38 5.62
C ALA A 402 20.45 -3.30 5.10
N PHE A 403 19.75 -2.90 4.04
CA PHE A 403 18.62 -3.62 3.48
C PHE A 403 18.95 -4.12 2.08
N GLN A 404 18.36 -5.25 1.72
CA GLN A 404 18.37 -5.72 0.34
C GLN A 404 17.15 -5.13 -0.38
N ALA A 405 17.36 -4.41 -1.48
CA ALA A 405 16.28 -3.87 -2.30
C ALA A 405 15.93 -4.82 -3.45
N PHE A 406 14.64 -5.01 -3.70
CA PHE A 406 14.12 -5.73 -4.87
C PHE A 406 12.98 -4.93 -5.50
N THR A 407 12.97 -4.84 -6.83
CA THR A 407 11.89 -4.21 -7.59
C THR A 407 10.87 -5.24 -8.01
N ILE A 408 9.59 -4.97 -7.80
CA ILE A 408 8.49 -5.80 -8.32
C ILE A 408 8.47 -5.72 -9.84
N ALA A 409 8.46 -6.88 -10.50
CA ALA A 409 8.32 -6.98 -11.95
C ALA A 409 6.87 -6.74 -12.40
N PRO A 410 6.65 -6.23 -13.62
CA PRO A 410 5.32 -6.19 -14.22
C PRO A 410 4.68 -7.59 -14.27
N LEU A 411 3.35 -7.67 -14.25
CA LEU A 411 2.66 -8.95 -14.43
C LEU A 411 2.89 -9.48 -15.85
N ASP A 412 3.31 -10.74 -15.92
CA ASP A 412 3.41 -11.49 -17.17
C ASP A 412 2.05 -11.99 -17.65
N GLU A 413 2.02 -12.56 -18.86
CA GLU A 413 0.80 -13.07 -19.48
C GLU A 413 0.10 -14.15 -18.65
N GLU A 414 0.87 -14.99 -17.93
CA GLU A 414 0.34 -16.05 -17.09
C GLU A 414 -0.38 -15.47 -15.88
N LYS A 415 0.27 -14.54 -15.18
CA LYS A 415 -0.29 -13.87 -13.99
C LYS A 415 -1.50 -13.00 -14.33
N ILE A 416 -1.49 -12.31 -15.47
CA ILE A 416 -2.66 -11.57 -15.97
C ILE A 416 -3.83 -12.53 -16.17
N ALA A 417 -3.61 -13.66 -16.83
CA ALA A 417 -4.66 -14.66 -17.04
C ALA A 417 -5.17 -15.27 -15.73
N GLN A 418 -4.28 -15.54 -14.77
CA GLN A 418 -4.65 -16.02 -13.44
C GLN A 418 -5.51 -15.00 -12.68
N PHE A 419 -5.11 -13.73 -12.69
CA PHE A 419 -5.87 -12.65 -12.05
C PHE A 419 -7.28 -12.52 -12.66
N VAL A 420 -7.38 -12.44 -13.98
CA VAL A 420 -8.67 -12.30 -14.69
C VAL A 420 -9.61 -13.46 -14.33
N LYS A 421 -9.08 -14.69 -14.31
CA LYS A 421 -9.85 -15.86 -13.91
C LYS A 421 -10.31 -15.76 -12.45
N ALA A 422 -9.39 -15.49 -11.52
CA ALA A 422 -9.70 -15.38 -10.10
C ALA A 422 -10.77 -14.30 -9.83
N TRP A 423 -10.66 -13.14 -10.50
CA TRP A 423 -11.62 -12.04 -10.41
C TRP A 423 -13.06 -12.47 -10.73
N TYR A 424 -13.28 -13.14 -11.86
CA TYR A 424 -14.61 -13.60 -12.26
C TYR A 424 -15.10 -14.82 -11.47
N GLU A 425 -14.18 -15.62 -10.91
CA GLU A 425 -14.52 -16.75 -10.04
C GLU A 425 -14.98 -16.30 -8.66
N ALA A 426 -14.38 -15.23 -8.12
CA ALA A 426 -14.71 -14.66 -6.82
C ALA A 426 -16.10 -14.01 -6.73
N GLN A 427 -16.70 -13.65 -7.88
CA GLN A 427 -18.02 -12.99 -7.93
C GLN A 427 -19.14 -13.92 -7.43
N LYS A 428 -19.85 -13.49 -6.38
CA LYS A 428 -20.94 -14.23 -5.72
C LYS A 428 -22.32 -13.97 -6.33
N ASN A 429 -22.57 -12.79 -6.91
CA ASN A 429 -23.90 -12.37 -7.40
C ASN A 429 -24.20 -12.70 -8.88
N GLU A 430 -25.50 -12.89 -9.16
CA GLU A 430 -26.12 -13.34 -10.43
C GLU A 430 -25.19 -14.17 -11.31
N LYS A 431 -24.96 -15.44 -10.94
CA LYS A 431 -24.14 -16.38 -11.71
C LYS A 431 -24.56 -16.31 -13.20
N PRO A 432 -23.74 -15.69 -14.08
CA PRO A 432 -23.90 -15.92 -15.49
C PRO A 432 -23.77 -17.43 -15.67
N SER A 433 -24.49 -18.03 -16.62
CA SER A 433 -24.25 -19.43 -16.98
C SER A 433 -22.73 -19.64 -17.13
N LYS A 434 -22.19 -20.79 -16.73
CA LYS A 434 -20.75 -21.09 -16.80
C LYS A 434 -20.11 -20.62 -18.13
N ALA A 435 -20.80 -20.86 -19.25
CA ALA A 435 -20.40 -20.42 -20.58
C ALA A 435 -20.27 -18.88 -20.74
N LYS A 436 -21.16 -18.08 -20.17
CA LYS A 436 -21.07 -16.60 -20.18
C LYS A 436 -19.89 -16.10 -19.35
N ARG A 437 -19.60 -16.75 -18.21
CA ARG A 437 -18.45 -16.40 -17.36
C ARG A 437 -17.14 -16.71 -18.09
N GLU A 438 -17.03 -17.90 -18.66
CA GLU A 438 -15.88 -18.32 -19.48
C GLU A 438 -15.69 -17.36 -20.67
N ALA A 439 -16.78 -16.94 -21.33
CA ALA A 439 -16.70 -15.95 -22.41
C ALA A 439 -16.20 -14.58 -21.93
N LYS A 440 -16.64 -14.08 -20.76
CA LYS A 440 -16.13 -12.82 -20.19
C LYS A 440 -14.66 -12.92 -19.78
N ILE A 441 -14.23 -14.05 -19.20
CA ILE A 441 -12.82 -14.32 -18.86
C ILE A 441 -11.97 -14.27 -20.14
N GLU A 442 -12.38 -14.98 -21.17
CA GLU A 442 -11.63 -15.04 -22.43
C GLU A 442 -11.62 -13.69 -23.16
N ASN A 443 -12.70 -12.92 -23.09
CA ASN A 443 -12.76 -11.57 -23.67
C ASN A 443 -11.79 -10.61 -22.98
N LEU A 444 -11.83 -10.51 -21.64
CA LEU A 444 -10.93 -9.63 -20.90
C LEU A 444 -9.47 -10.08 -21.03
N LYS A 445 -9.20 -11.39 -21.00
CA LYS A 445 -7.85 -11.92 -21.18
C LYS A 445 -7.28 -11.52 -22.55
N ASN A 446 -8.03 -11.75 -23.63
CA ASN A 446 -7.58 -11.39 -24.98
C ASN A 446 -7.41 -9.87 -25.15
N ALA A 447 -8.27 -9.06 -24.52
CA ALA A 447 -8.12 -7.62 -24.53
C ALA A 447 -6.86 -7.18 -23.76
N ALA A 448 -6.66 -7.67 -22.53
CA ALA A 448 -5.51 -7.34 -21.70
C ALA A 448 -4.17 -7.72 -22.36
N LEU A 449 -4.11 -8.89 -23.00
CA LEU A 449 -2.91 -9.37 -23.69
C LEU A 449 -2.70 -8.75 -25.09
N SER A 450 -3.58 -7.85 -25.54
CA SER A 450 -3.40 -7.16 -26.82
C SER A 450 -2.27 -6.12 -26.72
N GLY A 451 -1.48 -5.95 -27.78
CA GLY A 451 -0.24 -5.15 -27.72
C GLY A 451 -0.37 -3.71 -27.19
N ALA A 452 -1.51 -3.04 -27.43
CA ALA A 452 -1.75 -1.69 -26.90
C ALA A 452 -2.14 -1.67 -25.41
N LEU A 453 -2.75 -2.76 -24.92
CA LEU A 453 -3.25 -2.88 -23.55
C LEU A 453 -2.31 -3.68 -22.63
N MET A 454 -1.37 -4.45 -23.19
CA MET A 454 -0.45 -5.27 -22.41
C MET A 454 0.36 -4.39 -21.44
N GLU A 455 0.91 -3.29 -21.92
CA GLU A 455 1.67 -2.31 -21.11
C GLU A 455 0.86 -1.79 -19.92
N ILE A 456 -0.45 -1.60 -20.10
CA ILE A 456 -1.37 -1.15 -19.05
C ILE A 456 -1.71 -2.29 -18.10
N SER A 457 -2.04 -3.46 -18.64
CA SER A 457 -2.54 -4.62 -17.90
C SER A 457 -1.47 -5.33 -17.07
N SER A 458 -0.19 -5.13 -17.40
CA SER A 458 0.93 -5.59 -16.58
C SER A 458 1.01 -4.89 -15.22
N ASN A 459 0.27 -3.78 -15.01
CA ASN A 459 0.13 -3.13 -13.71
C ASN A 459 -1.13 -3.67 -12.97
N PRO A 460 -1.00 -4.31 -11.79
CA PRO A 460 -2.14 -4.88 -11.07
C PRO A 460 -3.30 -3.92 -10.79
N MET A 461 -3.00 -2.65 -10.49
CA MET A 461 -4.03 -1.64 -10.21
C MET A 461 -4.83 -1.29 -11.47
N LEU A 462 -4.15 -1.13 -12.61
CA LEU A 462 -4.79 -0.88 -13.89
C LEU A 462 -5.55 -2.12 -14.38
N LEU A 463 -5.02 -3.32 -14.20
CA LEU A 463 -5.72 -4.57 -14.51
C LEU A 463 -7.01 -4.74 -13.68
N THR A 464 -6.95 -4.41 -12.38
CA THR A 464 -8.14 -4.38 -11.52
C THR A 464 -9.17 -3.39 -12.04
N THR A 465 -8.72 -2.20 -12.45
CA THR A 465 -9.57 -1.16 -13.05
C THR A 465 -10.21 -1.62 -14.36
N MET A 466 -9.44 -2.27 -15.23
CA MET A 466 -9.95 -2.88 -16.48
C MET A 466 -10.99 -3.95 -16.18
N ALA A 467 -10.77 -4.80 -15.18
CA ALA A 467 -11.73 -5.83 -14.80
C ALA A 467 -13.07 -5.24 -14.35
N ILE A 468 -13.04 -4.16 -13.56
CA ILE A 468 -14.22 -3.42 -13.09
C ILE A 468 -14.98 -2.78 -14.27
N ILE A 469 -14.25 -2.14 -15.20
CA ILE A 469 -14.84 -1.50 -16.38
C ILE A 469 -15.45 -2.55 -17.33
N HIS A 470 -14.71 -3.61 -17.61
CA HIS A 470 -15.15 -4.70 -18.48
C HIS A 470 -16.40 -5.40 -17.92
N GLN A 471 -16.48 -5.58 -16.59
CA GLN A 471 -17.66 -6.16 -15.95
C GLN A 471 -18.94 -5.38 -16.29
N ARG A 472 -18.85 -4.06 -16.49
CA ARG A 472 -19.97 -3.16 -16.82
C ARG A 472 -20.26 -3.04 -18.33
N ASP A 473 -19.58 -3.82 -19.17
CA ASP A 473 -19.78 -3.86 -20.63
C ASP A 473 -19.63 -2.49 -21.32
N ILE A 474 -18.79 -1.60 -20.77
CA ILE A 474 -18.57 -0.23 -21.28
C ILE A 474 -17.56 -0.19 -22.45
N GLY A 475 -16.79 -1.27 -22.64
CA GLY A 475 -15.65 -1.33 -23.56
C GLY A 475 -14.36 -0.83 -22.92
N LEU A 476 -13.21 -1.36 -23.37
CA LEU A 476 -11.90 -1.03 -22.82
C LEU A 476 -11.17 -0.04 -23.73
N PRO A 477 -10.79 1.15 -23.24
CA PRO A 477 -9.98 2.10 -23.99
C PRO A 477 -8.53 1.65 -24.11
N ASP A 478 -7.81 2.11 -25.13
CA ASP A 478 -6.40 1.77 -25.40
C ASP A 478 -5.38 2.69 -24.69
N LYS A 479 -5.86 3.74 -24.00
CA LYS A 479 -5.02 4.68 -23.24
C LYS A 479 -5.26 4.55 -21.74
N ARG A 480 -4.18 4.58 -20.96
CA ARG A 480 -4.25 4.55 -19.48
C ARG A 480 -5.06 5.70 -18.89
N VAL A 481 -4.94 6.92 -19.43
CA VAL A 481 -5.69 8.09 -18.93
C VAL A 481 -7.20 7.94 -19.14
N GLN A 482 -7.61 7.27 -20.21
CA GLN A 482 -9.02 6.97 -20.47
C GLN A 482 -9.57 5.90 -19.52
N LEU A 483 -8.73 4.95 -19.09
CA LEU A 483 -9.11 4.02 -18.03
C LEU A 483 -9.33 4.73 -16.69
N TYR A 484 -8.43 5.65 -16.31
CA TYR A 484 -8.62 6.45 -15.11
C TYR A 484 -9.88 7.31 -15.19
N HIS A 485 -10.10 7.99 -16.32
CA HIS A 485 -11.30 8.76 -16.58
C HIS A 485 -12.56 7.90 -16.40
N LEU A 486 -12.60 6.73 -17.05
CA LEU A 486 -13.75 5.85 -17.01
C LEU A 486 -13.98 5.25 -15.61
N ALA A 487 -12.91 4.98 -14.87
CA ALA A 487 -12.99 4.51 -13.49
C ALA A 487 -13.57 5.59 -12.56
N VAL A 488 -13.09 6.83 -12.66
CA VAL A 488 -13.66 7.97 -11.92
C VAL A 488 -15.13 8.17 -12.28
N ASP A 489 -15.48 8.12 -13.57
CA ASP A 489 -16.85 8.19 -14.06
C ASP A 489 -17.75 7.12 -13.46
N VAL A 490 -17.27 5.88 -13.42
CA VAL A 490 -17.94 4.72 -12.82
C VAL A 490 -18.23 4.94 -11.34
N LEU A 491 -17.28 5.54 -10.60
CA LEU A 491 -17.39 5.84 -9.17
C LEU A 491 -18.37 6.99 -8.92
N VAL A 492 -18.25 8.08 -9.67
CA VAL A 492 -19.14 9.23 -9.54
C VAL A 492 -20.59 8.86 -9.88
N ARG A 493 -20.83 8.03 -10.91
CA ARG A 493 -22.18 7.55 -11.25
C ARG A 493 -22.82 6.74 -10.13
N ARG A 494 -22.03 6.04 -9.29
CA ARG A 494 -22.54 5.31 -8.13
C ARG A 494 -23.16 6.25 -7.11
N TRP A 495 -22.51 7.39 -6.83
CA TRP A 495 -23.04 8.41 -5.91
C TRP A 495 -24.38 8.99 -6.35
N ARG A 496 -24.74 8.88 -7.64
CA ARG A 496 -26.01 9.37 -8.19
C ARG A 496 -27.18 8.38 -8.04
N LYS A 497 -26.89 7.09 -7.84
CA LYS A 497 -27.93 6.06 -7.70
C LYS A 497 -28.39 6.02 -6.24
N HIS A 498 -29.61 6.50 -5.99
CA HIS A 498 -30.30 6.36 -4.70
C HIS A 498 -30.43 4.87 -4.33
N LYS A 499 -30.06 4.51 -3.10
CA LYS A 499 -30.59 3.31 -2.44
C LYS A 499 -31.74 3.71 -1.53
N THR A 500 -32.94 3.27 -1.87
CA THR A 500 -34.06 3.22 -0.93
C THR A 500 -33.66 2.31 0.24
N GLY A 501 -33.38 2.89 1.42
CA GLY A 501 -33.09 2.15 2.65
C GLY A 501 -31.79 2.50 3.39
N GLU A 502 -31.00 3.48 2.93
CA GLU A 502 -29.80 3.93 3.66
C GLU A 502 -30.12 4.94 4.77
N THR A 503 -29.31 4.92 5.83
CA THR A 503 -29.52 5.61 7.12
C THR A 503 -29.44 7.14 7.05
N LEU A 504 -28.88 7.69 5.95
CA LEU A 504 -28.78 9.13 5.67
C LEU A 504 -29.28 9.40 4.25
N ALA A 505 -30.51 9.91 4.14
CA ALA A 505 -31.02 10.38 2.87
C ALA A 505 -30.33 11.71 2.50
N ALA A 506 -29.64 11.74 1.36
CA ALA A 506 -29.11 12.98 0.79
C ALA A 506 -30.24 14.00 0.59
N SER A 507 -30.00 15.25 0.98
CA SER A 507 -30.92 16.37 0.76
C SER A 507 -31.18 16.60 -0.72
N ASP A 508 -32.29 17.25 -1.05
CA ASP A 508 -32.62 17.57 -2.45
C ASP A 508 -31.53 18.41 -3.11
N LYS A 509 -30.92 19.33 -2.35
CA LYS A 509 -29.79 20.15 -2.82
C LYS A 509 -28.54 19.32 -3.10
N LEU A 510 -28.22 18.36 -2.25
CA LEU A 510 -27.08 17.46 -2.46
C LEU A 510 -27.33 16.56 -3.67
N ASN A 511 -28.54 16.02 -3.82
CA ASN A 511 -28.93 15.21 -4.97
C ASN A 511 -28.88 15.99 -6.29
N GLU A 512 -29.24 17.28 -6.27
CA GLU A 512 -29.09 18.17 -7.42
C GLU A 512 -27.60 18.35 -7.76
N PHE A 513 -26.77 18.69 -6.77
CA PHE A 513 -25.32 18.82 -6.94
C PHE A 513 -24.65 17.55 -7.48
N LEU A 514 -25.02 16.37 -6.96
CA LEU A 514 -24.45 15.08 -7.39
C LEU A 514 -24.76 14.75 -8.87
N LYS A 515 -25.78 15.38 -9.46
CA LYS A 515 -26.12 15.26 -10.89
C LYS A 515 -25.43 16.31 -11.76
N GLU A 516 -24.83 17.34 -11.17
CA GLU A 516 -24.16 18.43 -11.87
C GLU A 516 -22.67 18.13 -12.10
N ASP A 517 -22.37 17.36 -13.15
CA ASP A 517 -21.00 16.93 -13.47
C ASP A 517 -20.04 18.11 -13.67
N THR A 518 -20.56 19.25 -14.14
CA THR A 518 -19.82 20.50 -14.33
C THR A 518 -19.34 21.15 -13.03
N ARG A 519 -19.83 20.71 -11.87
CA ARG A 519 -19.40 21.19 -10.54
C ARG A 519 -18.82 20.07 -9.69
N LEU A 520 -19.37 18.85 -9.76
CA LEU A 520 -18.91 17.71 -8.98
C LEU A 520 -17.49 17.27 -9.34
N LEU A 521 -17.18 17.09 -10.62
CA LEU A 521 -15.84 16.68 -11.04
C LEU A 521 -14.80 17.76 -10.69
N PRO A 522 -15.00 19.06 -10.99
CA PRO A 522 -14.10 20.11 -10.53
C PRO A 522 -13.91 20.17 -9.01
N ALA A 523 -14.95 19.87 -8.22
CA ALA A 523 -14.82 19.79 -6.77
C ALA A 523 -13.86 18.65 -6.35
N LEU A 524 -14.00 17.46 -6.93
CA LEU A 524 -13.11 16.32 -6.68
C LEU A 524 -11.68 16.57 -7.16
N GLU A 525 -11.52 17.16 -8.34
CA GLU A 525 -10.24 17.63 -8.87
C GLU A 525 -9.57 18.61 -7.89
N GLY A 526 -10.32 19.58 -7.36
CA GLY A 526 -9.84 20.54 -6.38
C GLY A 526 -9.42 19.91 -5.05
N LEU A 527 -10.21 18.97 -4.53
CA LEU A 527 -9.87 18.21 -3.32
C LEU A 527 -8.60 17.37 -3.53
N ALA A 528 -8.44 16.73 -4.69
CA ALA A 528 -7.25 15.94 -5.03
C ALA A 528 -5.99 16.82 -5.14
N PHE A 529 -6.10 17.96 -5.80
CA PHE A 529 -5.01 18.92 -5.90
C PHE A 529 -4.58 19.46 -4.52
N GLU A 530 -5.54 19.82 -3.66
CA GLU A 530 -5.24 20.30 -2.31
C GLU A 530 -4.58 19.19 -1.48
N ALA A 531 -5.12 17.97 -1.49
CA ALA A 531 -4.55 16.81 -0.80
C ALA A 531 -3.10 16.52 -1.25
N HIS A 532 -2.86 16.59 -2.56
CA HIS A 532 -1.52 16.38 -3.11
C HIS A 532 -0.56 17.53 -2.74
N SER A 533 -1.05 18.76 -2.69
CA SER A 533 -0.25 19.93 -2.31
C SER A 533 0.10 19.98 -0.82
N THR A 534 -0.79 19.52 0.07
CA THR A 534 -0.60 19.56 1.53
C THR A 534 0.36 18.50 2.04
N GLU A 535 0.40 17.32 1.41
CA GLU A 535 1.36 16.24 1.66
C GLU A 535 2.79 16.79 1.73
N ARG A 536 3.21 17.50 0.67
CA ARG A 536 4.57 18.04 0.55
C ARG A 536 4.93 19.09 1.61
N LYS A 537 3.95 19.86 2.09
CA LYS A 537 4.18 20.89 3.13
C LYS A 537 4.44 20.28 4.51
N GLY A 538 4.44 18.96 4.64
CA GLY A 538 4.68 18.25 5.90
C GLY A 538 3.59 18.49 6.94
N ARG A 539 2.42 19.00 6.50
CA ARG A 539 1.27 19.29 7.37
C ARG A 539 0.39 18.07 7.54
N THR A 540 0.25 17.23 6.51
CA THR A 540 -0.57 16.02 6.55
C THR A 540 0.09 14.91 5.73
N ALA A 541 -0.31 13.68 6.01
CA ALA A 541 0.18 12.42 5.46
C ALA A 541 -0.32 12.12 4.01
N GLY A 542 -0.59 13.15 3.22
CA GLY A 542 -1.36 13.02 1.96
C GLY A 542 -2.87 13.03 2.16
N ASP A 543 -3.32 13.14 3.41
CA ASP A 543 -4.72 13.32 3.75
C ASP A 543 -5.15 14.78 3.63
N LEU A 544 -6.41 14.97 3.28
CA LEU A 544 -7.07 16.26 3.24
C LEU A 544 -7.80 16.52 4.56
N GLU A 545 -7.32 17.47 5.35
CA GLU A 545 -8.01 17.87 6.58
C GLU A 545 -9.44 18.30 6.29
N ARG A 546 -10.40 17.85 7.11
CA ARG A 546 -11.81 18.15 6.90
C ARG A 546 -12.08 19.66 6.81
N PHE A 547 -11.42 20.47 7.64
CA PHE A 547 -11.62 21.93 7.58
C PHE A 547 -11.12 22.53 6.26
N ARG A 548 -10.03 22.01 5.67
CA ARG A 548 -9.53 22.44 4.35
C ARG A 548 -10.45 22.00 3.23
N ALA A 549 -10.97 20.77 3.31
CA ALA A 549 -11.99 20.31 2.38
C ALA A 549 -13.23 21.23 2.43
N LEU A 550 -13.71 21.57 3.62
CA LEU A 550 -14.83 22.49 3.80
C LEU A 550 -14.55 23.89 3.26
N GLU A 551 -13.39 24.47 3.61
CA GLU A 551 -12.96 25.79 3.13
C GLU A 551 -12.89 25.84 1.60
N LEU A 552 -12.37 24.77 0.98
CA LEU A 552 -12.31 24.65 -0.48
C LEU A 552 -13.73 24.55 -1.07
N LEU A 553 -14.57 23.65 -0.55
CA LEU A 553 -15.90 23.34 -1.09
C LEU A 553 -16.94 24.46 -0.87
N GLU A 554 -16.75 25.31 0.14
CA GLU A 554 -17.58 26.49 0.39
C GLU A 554 -17.48 27.54 -0.73
N ASP A 555 -16.41 27.53 -1.53
CA ASP A 555 -16.29 28.41 -2.70
C ASP A 555 -17.49 28.22 -3.65
N SER A 556 -18.11 29.33 -4.04
CA SER A 556 -19.24 29.39 -4.98
C SER A 556 -19.03 28.63 -6.29
N LYS A 557 -17.77 28.45 -6.72
CA LYS A 557 -17.44 27.65 -7.92
C LYS A 557 -17.67 26.14 -7.72
N TYR A 558 -17.71 25.67 -6.48
CA TYR A 558 -18.02 24.28 -6.11
C TYR A 558 -19.40 24.21 -5.46
N LEU A 559 -19.55 24.09 -4.14
CA LEU A 559 -20.86 23.94 -3.50
C LEU A 559 -21.48 25.28 -3.09
N GLY A 560 -20.68 26.28 -2.74
CA GLY A 560 -21.17 27.63 -2.40
C GLY A 560 -21.88 27.73 -1.05
N ASP A 561 -21.94 26.65 -0.28
CA ASP A 561 -22.61 26.56 1.02
C ASP A 561 -21.87 25.56 1.93
N ILE A 562 -21.44 26.02 3.11
CA ILE A 562 -20.68 25.20 4.06
C ILE A 562 -21.50 24.04 4.64
N SER A 563 -22.82 24.18 4.76
CA SER A 563 -23.69 23.11 5.26
C SER A 563 -23.81 22.01 4.22
N LEU A 564 -23.96 22.38 2.94
CA LEU A 564 -23.96 21.45 1.82
C LEU A 564 -22.58 20.79 1.65
N ALA A 565 -21.48 21.51 1.88
CA ALA A 565 -20.14 20.95 1.88
C ALA A 565 -19.94 19.90 2.99
N LYS A 566 -20.46 20.16 4.21
CA LYS A 566 -20.47 19.17 5.30
C LYS A 566 -21.27 17.93 4.91
N GLU A 567 -22.48 18.14 4.41
CA GLU A 567 -23.36 17.05 3.98
C GLU A 567 -22.72 16.20 2.87
N PHE A 568 -22.09 16.84 1.88
CA PHE A 568 -21.37 16.17 0.81
C PHE A 568 -20.21 15.31 1.35
N LEU A 569 -19.39 15.86 2.25
CA LEU A 569 -18.27 15.14 2.84
C LEU A 569 -18.72 13.96 3.71
N ASP A 570 -19.84 14.09 4.42
CA ASP A 570 -20.43 13.01 5.22
C ASP A 570 -21.06 11.92 4.32
N TYR A 571 -21.70 12.34 3.23
CA TYR A 571 -22.29 11.44 2.25
C TYR A 571 -21.22 10.63 1.50
N VAL A 572 -20.17 11.29 1.01
CA VAL A 572 -19.11 10.61 0.24
C VAL A 572 -18.33 9.61 1.10
N ASP A 573 -18.10 9.93 2.38
CA ASP A 573 -17.47 9.02 3.34
C ASP A 573 -18.22 7.69 3.45
N GLN A 574 -19.54 7.76 3.53
CA GLN A 574 -20.41 6.59 3.69
C GLN A 574 -20.60 5.81 2.38
N GLN A 575 -20.47 6.46 1.23
CA GLN A 575 -20.78 5.84 -0.06
C GLN A 575 -19.66 4.97 -0.64
N SER A 576 -18.48 4.89 -0.01
CA SER A 576 -17.30 4.13 -0.45
C SER A 576 -16.90 4.41 -1.92
N GLY A 577 -15.78 5.10 -2.17
CA GLY A 577 -15.22 5.04 -3.53
C GLY A 577 -14.05 5.95 -3.86
N LEU A 578 -14.17 7.26 -3.69
CA LEU A 578 -13.13 8.22 -4.10
C LEU A 578 -12.52 9.01 -2.94
N LEU A 579 -13.26 9.18 -1.85
CA LEU A 579 -12.76 9.76 -0.61
C LEU A 579 -13.20 8.89 0.57
N THR A 580 -12.24 8.54 1.42
CA THR A 580 -12.45 7.75 2.63
C THR A 580 -11.99 8.55 3.82
N GLY A 581 -12.86 8.74 4.80
CA GLY A 581 -12.59 9.43 6.05
C GLY A 581 -11.57 8.71 6.92
N ARG A 582 -10.79 9.49 7.69
CA ARG A 582 -9.81 9.00 8.66
C ARG A 582 -9.90 9.72 9.99
N GLY A 583 -9.76 8.94 11.06
CA GLY A 583 -9.85 9.39 12.45
C GLY A 583 -11.22 9.95 12.82
N GLY A 584 -11.41 10.34 14.07
CA GLY A 584 -12.64 10.99 14.54
C GLY A 584 -13.78 10.01 14.86
N GLU A 585 -14.94 10.54 15.20
CA GLU A 585 -16.15 9.75 15.44
C GLU A 585 -16.72 9.20 14.12
N LEU A 586 -17.41 8.05 14.19
CA LEU A 586 -18.17 7.51 13.05
C LEU A 586 -19.03 8.63 12.44
N SER A 587 -18.97 8.83 11.12
CA SER A 587 -19.64 9.91 10.35
C SER A 587 -19.10 11.35 10.51
N LYS A 588 -17.99 11.58 11.23
CA LYS A 588 -17.30 12.88 11.29
C LYS A 588 -15.77 12.72 11.26
N PRO A 589 -15.22 12.29 10.12
CA PRO A 589 -13.79 12.07 10.02
C PRO A 589 -12.99 13.37 10.15
N VAL A 590 -11.78 13.29 10.71
CA VAL A 590 -10.90 14.48 10.88
C VAL A 590 -10.20 14.85 9.58
N SER A 591 -9.94 13.85 8.74
CA SER A 591 -9.35 14.00 7.42
C SER A 591 -9.95 13.02 6.40
N TYR A 592 -9.66 13.23 5.12
CA TYR A 592 -10.10 12.40 4.00
C TYR A 592 -8.90 11.96 3.18
N SER A 593 -8.96 10.77 2.59
CA SER A 593 -7.92 10.23 1.72
C SER A 593 -8.50 9.61 0.47
N PHE A 594 -7.75 9.64 -0.63
CA PHE A 594 -8.09 8.90 -1.83
C PHE A 594 -7.74 7.42 -1.64
N PRO A 595 -8.51 6.47 -2.23
CA PRO A 595 -8.29 5.04 -2.04
C PRO A 595 -6.93 4.57 -2.58
N HIS A 596 -6.39 5.27 -3.58
CA HIS A 596 -5.07 5.01 -4.13
C HIS A 596 -4.45 6.31 -4.65
N ARG A 597 -3.16 6.50 -4.37
CA ARG A 597 -2.41 7.73 -4.71
C ARG A 597 -2.49 8.11 -6.18
N THR A 598 -2.53 7.14 -7.10
CA THR A 598 -2.62 7.45 -8.54
C THR A 598 -3.96 8.03 -8.98
N PHE A 599 -5.08 7.76 -8.26
CA PHE A 599 -6.34 8.47 -8.51
C PHE A 599 -6.26 9.92 -8.05
N GLN A 600 -5.59 10.17 -6.91
CA GLN A 600 -5.29 11.52 -6.45
C GLN A 600 -4.38 12.27 -7.45
N GLU A 601 -3.32 11.62 -7.95
CA GLU A 601 -2.42 12.20 -8.97
C GLU A 601 -3.17 12.48 -10.29
N TYR A 602 -4.04 11.57 -10.74
CA TYR A 602 -4.86 11.77 -11.93
C TYR A 602 -5.81 12.98 -11.78
N LEU A 603 -6.56 13.04 -10.68
CA LEU A 603 -7.51 14.13 -10.41
C LEU A 603 -6.81 15.47 -10.16
N ALA A 604 -5.64 15.46 -9.51
CA ALA A 604 -4.80 16.65 -9.36
C ALA A 604 -4.25 17.13 -10.72
N GLY A 605 -3.89 16.19 -11.62
CA GLY A 605 -3.54 16.49 -13.01
C GLY A 605 -4.71 17.11 -13.78
N CYS A 606 -5.92 16.55 -13.62
CA CYS A 606 -7.16 17.08 -14.20
C CYS A 606 -7.45 18.51 -13.74
N TYR A 607 -7.25 18.80 -12.44
CA TYR A 607 -7.36 20.15 -11.86
C TYR A 607 -6.38 21.13 -12.51
N LEU A 608 -5.11 20.74 -12.62
CA LEU A 608 -4.06 21.59 -13.17
C LEU A 608 -4.39 22.02 -14.60
N VAL A 609 -4.88 21.08 -15.41
CA VAL A 609 -5.22 21.34 -16.82
C VAL A 609 -6.61 21.95 -17.02
N SER A 610 -7.47 22.02 -16.00
CA SER A 610 -8.71 22.82 -16.02
C SER A 610 -8.51 24.24 -15.47
N HIS A 611 -7.38 24.52 -14.82
CA HIS A 611 -7.17 25.77 -14.12
C HIS A 611 -6.93 26.96 -15.07
N ARG A 612 -7.56 28.11 -14.78
CA ARG A 612 -7.37 29.34 -15.59
C ARG A 612 -5.94 29.87 -15.61
N GLN A 613 -5.13 29.50 -14.62
CA GLN A 613 -3.71 29.86 -14.50
C GLN A 613 -2.81 28.63 -14.62
N MET A 614 -3.20 27.66 -15.46
CA MET A 614 -2.49 26.40 -15.70
C MET A 614 -0.97 26.62 -15.81
N GLU A 615 -0.56 27.52 -16.69
CA GLU A 615 0.84 27.79 -16.98
C GLU A 615 1.62 28.23 -15.75
N ARG A 616 1.04 29.15 -14.98
CA ARG A 616 1.67 29.73 -13.79
C ARG A 616 1.84 28.69 -12.69
N GLU A 617 0.82 27.85 -12.46
CA GLU A 617 0.91 26.80 -11.46
C GLU A 617 1.90 25.72 -11.88
N ILE A 618 1.91 25.27 -13.14
CA ILE A 618 2.90 24.28 -13.62
C ILE A 618 4.34 24.80 -13.44
N ILE A 619 4.61 26.07 -13.80
CA ILE A 619 5.93 26.69 -13.60
C ILE A 619 6.31 26.75 -12.12
N LYS A 620 5.36 27.02 -11.23
CA LYS A 620 5.61 27.02 -9.78
C LYS A 620 5.94 25.61 -9.29
N LEU A 621 5.20 24.60 -9.75
CA LEU A 621 5.36 23.21 -9.35
C LEU A 621 6.59 22.53 -9.95
N SER A 622 7.24 23.07 -10.99
CA SER A 622 8.52 22.51 -11.46
C SER A 622 9.65 22.69 -10.43
N GLY A 623 9.54 23.68 -9.54
CA GLY A 623 10.46 23.88 -8.41
C GLY A 623 10.24 22.89 -7.27
N GLU A 624 9.19 22.07 -7.38
CA GLU A 624 8.75 21.16 -6.33
C GLU A 624 9.36 19.75 -6.41
N GLY A 625 10.28 19.50 -7.35
CA GLY A 625 10.95 18.22 -7.53
C GLY A 625 10.13 17.22 -8.34
N GLU A 626 10.45 15.93 -8.21
CA GLU A 626 9.78 14.85 -8.96
C GLU A 626 8.32 14.58 -8.53
N TYR A 627 7.92 15.13 -7.38
CA TYR A 627 6.65 14.83 -6.71
C TYR A 627 5.42 14.99 -7.61
N TRP A 628 5.41 16.02 -8.47
CA TRP A 628 4.31 16.31 -9.39
C TRP A 628 4.39 15.58 -10.74
N SER A 629 5.45 14.81 -11.01
CA SER A 629 5.72 14.28 -12.36
C SER A 629 4.58 13.40 -12.88
N THR A 630 4.06 12.50 -12.04
CA THR A 630 2.94 11.62 -12.41
C THR A 630 1.66 12.42 -12.67
N ALA A 631 1.34 13.37 -11.80
CA ALA A 631 0.16 14.22 -11.95
C ALA A 631 0.24 15.08 -13.22
N MET A 632 1.42 15.62 -13.54
CA MET A 632 1.66 16.37 -14.79
C MET A 632 1.50 15.47 -16.02
N GLN A 633 2.12 14.29 -16.02
CA GLN A 633 2.02 13.37 -17.14
C GLN A 633 0.57 12.96 -17.41
N LEU A 634 -0.17 12.58 -16.37
CA LEU A 634 -1.59 12.22 -16.47
C LEU A 634 -2.45 13.43 -16.87
N GLY A 635 -2.15 14.63 -16.37
CA GLY A 635 -2.82 15.87 -16.76
C GLY A 635 -2.63 16.20 -18.25
N PHE A 636 -1.41 16.04 -18.78
CA PHE A 636 -1.13 16.27 -20.20
C PHE A 636 -1.87 15.26 -21.09
N GLU A 637 -1.88 13.98 -20.70
CA GLU A 637 -2.64 12.94 -21.39
C GLU A 637 -4.15 13.22 -21.34
N GLU A 638 -4.69 13.67 -20.20
CA GLU A 638 -6.09 14.04 -20.02
C GLU A 638 -6.46 15.20 -20.96
N LEU A 639 -5.62 16.23 -20.98
CA LEU A 639 -5.81 17.39 -21.83
C LEU A 639 -5.82 17.00 -23.32
N LEU A 640 -4.92 16.10 -23.74
CA LEU A 640 -4.86 15.63 -25.12
C LEU A 640 -6.05 14.74 -25.50
N TYR A 641 -6.23 13.63 -24.79
CA TYR A 641 -7.09 12.52 -25.22
C TYR A 641 -8.56 12.71 -24.85
N ASN A 642 -8.85 13.33 -23.70
CA ASN A 642 -10.21 13.47 -23.20
C ASN A 642 -10.79 14.87 -23.44
N ARG A 643 -9.95 15.91 -23.35
CA ARG A 643 -10.39 17.32 -23.45
C ARG A 643 -10.09 17.99 -24.80
N ARG A 644 -9.43 17.30 -25.73
CA ARG A 644 -9.07 17.81 -27.07
C ARG A 644 -8.27 19.12 -27.04
N GLY A 645 -7.47 19.32 -25.99
CA GLY A 645 -6.70 20.54 -25.71
C GLY A 645 -5.33 20.61 -26.39
N GLN A 646 -5.22 20.10 -27.62
CA GLN A 646 -3.96 20.06 -28.37
C GLN A 646 -3.26 21.43 -28.46
N ASN A 647 -4.00 22.49 -28.79
CA ASN A 647 -3.44 23.84 -28.91
C ASN A 647 -2.94 24.39 -27.57
N SER A 648 -3.65 24.08 -26.48
CA SER A 648 -3.23 24.45 -25.13
C SER A 648 -1.93 23.73 -24.74
N LEU A 649 -1.78 22.45 -25.10
CA LEU A 649 -0.54 21.69 -24.90
C LEU A 649 0.62 22.25 -25.72
N LEU A 650 0.40 22.62 -26.99
CA LEU A 650 1.44 23.26 -27.81
C LEU A 650 1.91 24.57 -27.16
N ASN A 651 0.98 25.44 -26.76
CA ASN A 651 1.29 26.70 -26.10
C ASN A 651 2.07 26.49 -24.80
N LEU A 652 1.63 25.53 -23.97
CA LEU A 652 2.31 25.18 -22.72
C LEU A 652 3.72 24.64 -22.98
N ALA A 653 3.87 23.74 -23.95
CA ALA A 653 5.17 23.18 -24.33
C ALA A 653 6.15 24.29 -24.75
N TYR A 654 5.68 25.24 -25.56
CA TYR A 654 6.47 26.38 -26.04
C TYR A 654 6.85 27.34 -24.92
N LEU A 655 5.97 27.51 -23.93
CA LEU A 655 6.22 28.34 -22.75
C LEU A 655 7.26 27.70 -21.82
N LEU A 656 7.10 26.42 -21.49
CA LEU A 656 7.98 25.67 -20.59
C LEU A 656 9.40 25.51 -21.13
N CYS A 657 9.59 25.64 -22.46
CA CYS A 657 10.91 25.77 -23.06
C CYS A 657 10.94 27.01 -23.96
N SER A 658 11.01 28.17 -23.33
CA SER A 658 11.13 29.47 -24.02
C SER A 658 12.55 29.79 -24.47
N ARG A 659 13.55 29.24 -23.76
CA ARG A 659 15.00 29.29 -24.06
C ARG A 659 15.59 27.88 -23.94
N SER A 660 16.82 27.68 -24.40
CA SER A 660 17.52 26.39 -24.28
C SER A 660 18.45 26.30 -23.06
N GLU A 661 18.75 27.42 -22.40
CA GLU A 661 19.58 27.48 -21.18
C GLU A 661 18.66 27.56 -19.98
N ALA A 662 18.81 26.63 -19.04
CA ALA A 662 18.13 26.69 -17.76
C ALA A 662 19.00 27.44 -16.75
N GLU A 663 18.40 28.33 -15.96
CA GLU A 663 19.08 29.04 -14.86
C GLU A 663 19.18 28.21 -13.58
N ASP A 664 18.21 27.31 -13.36
CA ASP A 664 18.14 26.47 -12.17
C ASP A 664 17.51 25.10 -12.46
N ILE A 665 17.47 24.25 -11.44
CA ILE A 665 16.89 22.89 -11.52
C ILE A 665 15.38 22.90 -11.77
N SER A 666 14.68 23.99 -11.46
CA SER A 666 13.24 24.14 -11.73
C SER A 666 13.01 24.29 -13.23
N GLU A 667 13.79 25.16 -13.87
CA GLU A 667 13.72 25.37 -15.32
C GLU A 667 14.23 24.16 -16.11
N GLU A 668 15.25 23.44 -15.60
CA GLU A 668 15.63 22.14 -16.16
C GLU A 668 14.45 21.16 -16.20
N ARG A 669 13.64 21.12 -15.13
CA ARG A 669 12.44 20.28 -15.07
C ARG A 669 11.31 20.77 -15.97
N GLN A 670 11.18 22.08 -16.17
CA GLN A 670 10.26 22.63 -17.18
C GLN A 670 10.63 22.17 -18.59
N HIS A 671 11.92 22.15 -18.94
CA HIS A 671 12.39 21.61 -20.22
C HIS A 671 12.07 20.11 -20.35
N LEU A 672 12.24 19.33 -19.28
CA LEU A 672 11.85 17.92 -19.27
C LEU A 672 10.34 17.75 -19.50
N TRP A 673 9.49 18.48 -18.77
CA TRP A 673 8.03 18.42 -18.96
C TRP A 673 7.59 18.92 -20.33
N SER A 674 8.25 19.95 -20.87
CA SER A 674 8.07 20.40 -22.26
C SER A 674 8.34 19.25 -23.24
N SER A 675 9.40 18.47 -23.00
CA SER A 675 9.69 17.30 -23.84
C SER A 675 8.69 16.16 -23.69
N ASN A 676 8.14 15.94 -22.50
CA ASN A 676 7.07 14.96 -22.28
C ASN A 676 5.84 15.32 -23.12
N ILE A 677 5.46 16.61 -23.17
CA ILE A 677 4.38 17.09 -24.03
C ILE A 677 4.75 16.90 -25.51
N ALA A 678 6.00 17.22 -25.90
CA ALA A 678 6.43 17.11 -27.29
C ALA A 678 6.41 15.66 -27.80
N VAL A 679 6.86 14.70 -26.98
CA VAL A 679 6.80 13.26 -27.29
C VAL A 679 5.35 12.80 -27.38
N LEU A 680 4.50 13.26 -26.46
CA LEU A 680 3.07 12.92 -26.43
C LEU A 680 2.33 13.43 -27.70
N LEU A 681 2.63 14.63 -28.16
CA LEU A 681 2.03 15.23 -29.37
C LEU A 681 2.63 14.65 -30.68
N GLY A 682 3.90 14.27 -30.64
CA GLY A 682 4.67 13.80 -31.80
C GLY A 682 5.23 14.94 -32.66
N GLU A 683 6.42 14.70 -33.21
CA GLU A 683 7.20 15.72 -33.93
C GLU A 683 6.45 16.28 -35.15
N LYS A 684 5.74 15.42 -35.89
CA LYS A 684 5.00 15.82 -37.10
C LYS A 684 3.97 16.91 -36.82
N LEU A 685 3.15 16.70 -35.79
CA LEU A 685 2.09 17.64 -35.40
C LEU A 685 2.68 18.98 -34.97
N ILE A 686 3.79 18.96 -34.24
CA ILE A 686 4.48 20.18 -33.80
C ILE A 686 5.01 20.94 -35.01
N LYS A 687 5.65 20.28 -35.98
CA LYS A 687 6.19 20.92 -37.19
C LYS A 687 5.10 21.60 -38.04
N GLU A 688 3.90 21.03 -38.06
CA GLU A 688 2.74 21.59 -38.78
C GLU A 688 2.20 22.87 -38.11
N ASP A 689 2.48 23.11 -36.83
CA ASP A 689 2.12 24.36 -36.13
C ASP A 689 3.08 25.52 -36.45
N SER A 690 2.97 26.05 -37.67
CA SER A 690 3.77 27.19 -38.15
C SER A 690 3.17 28.55 -37.81
N GLY A 691 2.08 28.61 -37.03
CA GLY A 691 1.35 29.84 -36.72
C GLY A 691 2.08 30.77 -35.75
N ILE A 692 3.00 30.24 -34.95
CA ILE A 692 3.74 30.96 -33.91
C ILE A 692 5.23 30.97 -34.26
N LYS A 693 5.84 32.16 -34.34
CA LYS A 693 7.26 32.32 -34.72
C LYS A 693 8.23 31.53 -33.81
N SER A 694 7.92 31.44 -32.52
CA SER A 694 8.70 30.69 -31.53
C SER A 694 8.31 29.22 -31.40
N GLY A 695 7.26 28.78 -32.11
CA GLY A 695 6.72 27.42 -32.15
C GLY A 695 7.30 26.55 -33.27
N GLY A 696 6.63 25.45 -33.57
CA GLY A 696 6.99 24.50 -34.62
C GLY A 696 8.45 24.05 -34.61
N GLU A 697 9.09 24.11 -35.78
CA GLU A 697 10.50 23.71 -35.97
C GLU A 697 11.47 24.52 -35.08
N THR A 698 11.18 25.81 -34.86
CA THR A 698 12.00 26.69 -34.01
C THR A 698 11.97 26.22 -32.56
N TYR A 699 10.81 25.80 -32.07
CA TYR A 699 10.66 25.19 -30.75
C TYR A 699 11.38 23.86 -30.67
N LEU A 700 11.21 22.96 -31.65
CA LEU A 700 11.85 21.64 -31.62
C LEU A 700 13.38 21.73 -31.55
N ARG A 701 13.99 22.62 -32.34
CA ARG A 701 15.44 22.87 -32.27
C ARG A 701 15.88 23.36 -30.90
N ARG A 702 15.11 24.27 -30.31
CA ARG A 702 15.37 24.82 -28.98
C ARG A 702 15.24 23.74 -27.90
N LEU A 703 14.16 22.96 -27.92
CA LEU A 703 13.92 21.87 -26.99
C LEU A 703 15.01 20.81 -27.07
N LYS A 704 15.36 20.34 -28.28
CA LYS A 704 16.43 19.35 -28.48
C LYS A 704 17.76 19.86 -27.92
N THR A 705 18.08 21.15 -28.10
CA THR A 705 19.28 21.78 -27.51
C THR A 705 19.20 21.81 -25.98
N ALA A 706 18.04 22.09 -25.40
CA ALA A 706 17.81 22.05 -23.96
C ALA A 706 18.01 20.62 -23.41
N LEU A 707 17.42 19.61 -24.06
CA LEU A 707 17.54 18.20 -23.66
C LEU A 707 18.98 17.71 -23.67
N VAL A 708 19.78 18.06 -24.69
CA VAL A 708 21.22 17.73 -24.72
C VAL A 708 21.94 18.27 -23.49
N ARG A 709 21.57 19.46 -23.01
CA ARG A 709 22.14 20.05 -21.78
C ARG A 709 21.69 19.31 -20.52
N LEU A 710 20.42 18.89 -20.45
CA LEU A 710 19.89 18.14 -19.30
C LEU A 710 20.64 16.84 -19.03
N LEU A 711 21.19 16.19 -20.06
CA LEU A 711 21.95 14.93 -19.92
C LEU A 711 23.13 15.05 -18.94
N SER A 712 23.72 16.24 -18.83
CA SER A 712 24.79 16.57 -17.88
C SER A 712 24.36 17.61 -16.84
N GLY A 713 23.06 17.87 -16.74
CA GLY A 713 22.46 18.89 -15.86
C GLY A 713 22.33 18.45 -14.40
N GLY A 714 21.69 19.30 -13.60
CA GLY A 714 21.47 19.13 -12.16
C GLY A 714 20.34 18.18 -11.79
N LEU A 715 19.49 17.80 -12.74
CA LEU A 715 18.40 16.84 -12.51
C LEU A 715 18.90 15.48 -11.95
N PRO A 716 18.10 14.81 -11.10
CA PRO A 716 18.28 13.42 -10.71
C PRO A 716 18.52 12.49 -11.90
N PHE A 717 19.25 11.38 -11.65
CA PHE A 717 19.65 10.43 -12.70
C PHE A 717 18.46 9.93 -13.54
N GLU A 718 17.35 9.55 -12.89
CA GLU A 718 16.16 9.04 -13.57
C GLU A 718 15.50 10.10 -14.47
N GLU A 719 15.43 11.36 -14.04
CA GLU A 719 14.92 12.48 -14.86
C GLU A 719 15.84 12.75 -16.07
N ARG A 720 17.16 12.52 -15.96
CA ARG A 720 18.10 12.65 -17.09
C ARG A 720 18.02 11.47 -18.06
N VAL A 721 17.76 10.26 -17.57
CA VAL A 721 17.44 9.11 -18.43
C VAL A 721 16.17 9.37 -19.23
N GLU A 722 15.13 9.92 -18.59
CA GLU A 722 13.89 10.34 -19.25
C GLU A 722 14.17 11.40 -20.34
N ALA A 723 14.99 12.42 -20.04
CA ALA A 723 15.43 13.41 -21.03
C ALA A 723 16.15 12.79 -22.24
N GLY A 724 17.01 11.79 -22.02
CA GLY A 724 17.71 11.05 -23.09
C GLY A 724 16.75 10.26 -23.99
N ARG A 725 15.76 9.59 -23.40
CA ARG A 725 14.70 8.88 -24.14
C ARG A 725 13.84 9.83 -24.95
N ASN A 726 13.43 10.95 -24.35
CA ASN A 726 12.62 11.95 -25.06
C ASN A 726 13.41 12.57 -26.22
N LEU A 727 14.70 12.82 -26.03
CA LEU A 727 15.57 13.31 -27.08
C LEU A 727 15.64 12.31 -28.25
N ALA A 728 15.81 11.02 -27.95
CA ALA A 728 15.78 9.97 -28.96
C ALA A 728 14.43 9.89 -29.71
N ALA A 729 13.32 9.97 -28.99
CA ALA A 729 11.97 9.92 -29.55
C ALA A 729 11.64 11.12 -30.46
N LEU A 730 12.20 12.30 -30.18
CA LEU A 730 11.99 13.52 -30.98
C LEU A 730 12.82 13.57 -32.27
N GLY A 731 13.71 12.59 -32.52
CA GLY A 731 14.42 12.39 -33.79
C GLY A 731 15.44 13.48 -34.16
N ASP A 732 16.04 13.34 -35.35
CA ASP A 732 17.09 14.22 -35.90
C ASP A 732 18.29 14.49 -34.96
N LEU A 733 18.91 13.41 -34.49
CA LEU A 733 20.04 13.48 -33.57
C LEU A 733 21.35 13.87 -34.25
N GLU A 734 21.47 13.63 -35.56
CA GLU A 734 22.68 13.94 -36.33
C GLU A 734 22.97 15.43 -36.41
N SER A 735 21.93 16.27 -36.44
CA SER A 735 22.10 17.73 -36.48
C SER A 735 22.52 18.34 -35.13
N LEU A 736 22.41 17.60 -34.02
CA LEU A 736 22.57 18.13 -32.66
C LEU A 736 24.01 18.13 -32.13
N ASN A 737 24.97 17.58 -32.88
CA ASN A 737 26.39 17.47 -32.47
C ASN A 737 26.57 17.06 -30.99
N ILE A 738 25.87 15.99 -30.60
CA ILE A 738 25.87 15.48 -29.23
C ILE A 738 27.27 14.96 -28.93
N LYS A 739 27.93 15.55 -27.93
CA LYS A 739 29.20 15.04 -27.43
C LYS A 739 28.93 13.77 -26.62
N PRO A 740 29.71 12.68 -26.83
CA PRO A 740 29.57 11.49 -26.02
C PRO A 740 29.69 11.81 -24.52
N LEU A 741 28.71 11.36 -23.75
CA LEU A 741 28.67 11.46 -22.28
C LEU A 741 29.67 10.48 -21.65
N TYR A 742 29.93 9.37 -22.34
CA TYR A 742 30.79 8.29 -21.86
C TYR A 742 31.97 8.08 -22.79
N SER A 743 33.16 7.94 -22.20
CA SER A 743 34.36 7.47 -22.90
C SER A 743 34.67 6.06 -22.44
N LEU A 744 34.40 5.08 -23.32
CA LEU A 744 34.56 3.65 -23.06
C LEU A 744 35.80 3.12 -23.79
N ARG A 745 36.47 2.12 -23.22
CA ARG A 745 37.65 1.51 -23.82
C ARG A 745 37.27 0.72 -25.07
N ARG A 746 37.97 1.03 -26.15
CA ARG A 746 37.81 0.39 -27.47
C ARG A 746 38.56 -0.93 -27.59
N ASP A 747 39.79 -0.98 -27.08
CA ASP A 747 40.71 -2.09 -27.34
C ASP A 747 40.65 -3.12 -26.23
N GLY A 748 40.46 -4.40 -26.58
CA GLY A 748 40.43 -5.51 -25.64
C GLY A 748 41.76 -5.71 -24.91
N SER A 749 41.68 -6.21 -23.67
CA SER A 749 42.83 -6.52 -22.82
C SER A 749 42.54 -7.78 -21.99
N THR A 750 43.52 -8.20 -21.18
CA THR A 750 43.28 -9.22 -20.16
C THR A 750 42.88 -8.53 -18.87
N LEU A 751 41.68 -8.80 -18.38
CA LEU A 751 41.12 -8.27 -17.15
C LEU A 751 40.88 -9.43 -16.20
N ASP A 752 41.60 -9.50 -15.09
CA ASP A 752 41.21 -10.41 -14.03
C ASP A 752 39.87 -9.95 -13.39
N SER A 753 39.31 -10.82 -12.54
CA SER A 753 38.01 -10.55 -11.92
C SER A 753 38.02 -9.31 -11.03
N ASP A 754 39.11 -9.03 -10.32
CA ASP A 754 39.21 -7.87 -9.42
C ASP A 754 39.21 -6.56 -10.21
N VAL A 755 39.93 -6.52 -11.33
CA VAL A 755 39.95 -5.37 -12.24
C VAL A 755 38.58 -5.15 -12.87
N ALA A 756 37.90 -6.22 -13.31
CA ALA A 756 36.55 -6.13 -13.87
C ALA A 756 35.54 -5.59 -12.84
N ILE A 757 35.53 -6.13 -11.61
CA ILE A 757 34.64 -5.67 -10.53
C ILE A 757 34.91 -4.20 -10.17
N LYS A 758 36.19 -3.79 -10.14
CA LYS A 758 36.57 -2.40 -9.89
C LYS A 758 36.05 -1.49 -11.00
N MET A 759 36.13 -1.91 -12.26
CA MET A 759 35.59 -1.15 -13.40
C MET A 759 34.07 -0.95 -13.25
N LEU A 760 33.31 -2.01 -12.94
CA LEU A 760 31.86 -1.93 -12.74
C LEU A 760 31.48 -0.87 -11.71
N LYS A 761 32.15 -0.88 -10.55
CA LYS A 761 31.91 0.08 -9.47
C LYS A 761 32.35 1.51 -9.82
N GLN A 762 33.45 1.66 -10.54
CA GLN A 762 33.96 2.97 -10.95
C GLN A 762 33.08 3.63 -12.03
N ARG A 763 32.51 2.82 -12.92
CA ARG A 763 31.61 3.28 -13.98
C ARG A 763 30.15 3.36 -13.55
N ASP A 764 29.84 2.89 -12.34
CA ASP A 764 28.48 2.76 -11.82
C ASP A 764 27.59 1.87 -12.70
N PHE A 765 28.19 0.87 -13.38
CA PHE A 765 27.46 -0.08 -14.23
C PHE A 765 26.71 -1.08 -13.40
N PHE A 766 25.45 -1.34 -13.76
CA PHE A 766 24.66 -2.35 -13.11
C PHE A 766 25.25 -3.74 -13.36
N ASP A 767 25.42 -4.52 -12.30
CA ASP A 767 25.68 -5.95 -12.35
C ASP A 767 24.94 -6.60 -11.18
N SER A 768 24.08 -7.57 -11.47
CA SER A 768 23.18 -8.22 -10.51
C SER A 768 23.91 -8.96 -9.38
N TYR A 769 25.23 -9.17 -9.50
CA TYR A 769 26.05 -9.81 -8.48
C TYR A 769 27.05 -8.83 -7.87
N TYR A 770 27.85 -8.17 -8.70
CA TYR A 770 29.04 -7.41 -8.25
C TYR A 770 28.76 -5.92 -8.02
N ASN A 771 27.69 -5.37 -8.59
CA ASN A 771 27.30 -3.97 -8.44
C ASN A 771 25.78 -3.75 -8.59
N LYS A 772 24.99 -4.35 -7.69
CA LYS A 772 23.51 -4.32 -7.72
C LYS A 772 22.91 -2.92 -7.72
N GLU A 773 23.60 -1.97 -7.07
CA GLU A 773 23.17 -0.58 -6.96
C GLU A 773 23.70 0.31 -8.10
N GLY A 774 24.41 -0.28 -9.07
CA GLY A 774 24.90 0.43 -10.24
C GLY A 774 23.76 1.08 -11.00
N LYS A 775 23.88 2.37 -11.29
CA LYS A 775 22.83 3.14 -11.98
C LYS A 775 22.74 2.84 -13.48
N GLY A 776 23.84 2.36 -14.08
CA GLY A 776 23.95 2.17 -15.52
C GLY A 776 24.27 3.47 -16.26
N CYS A 777 23.99 3.48 -17.57
CA CYS A 777 24.25 4.61 -18.46
C CYS A 777 22.96 5.31 -18.89
N ILE A 778 23.07 6.62 -19.11
CA ILE A 778 22.07 7.36 -19.88
C ILE A 778 22.33 7.06 -21.35
N HIS A 779 21.34 6.55 -22.06
CA HIS A 779 21.46 6.24 -23.49
C HIS A 779 20.56 7.13 -24.35
N ILE A 780 21.00 7.33 -25.59
CA ILE A 780 20.22 8.00 -26.63
C ILE A 780 20.27 7.10 -27.85
N TYR A 781 19.44 6.06 -27.80
CA TYR A 781 19.39 5.04 -28.83
C TYR A 781 18.60 5.51 -30.06
N GLN A 782 19.22 5.39 -31.22
CA GLN A 782 18.58 5.60 -32.51
C GLN A 782 18.68 4.32 -33.34
N PRO A 783 17.59 3.54 -33.45
CA PRO A 783 17.54 2.43 -34.39
C PRO A 783 17.54 2.97 -35.83
N GLN A 784 18.37 2.39 -36.69
CA GLN A 784 18.54 2.77 -38.09
C GLN A 784 18.55 1.51 -38.98
N THR A 785 18.11 1.65 -40.22
CA THR A 785 18.30 0.63 -41.26
C THR A 785 19.24 1.20 -42.32
N LEU A 786 20.47 0.69 -42.37
CA LEU A 786 21.53 1.13 -43.29
C LEU A 786 21.83 -0.01 -44.27
N SER A 787 21.71 0.23 -45.57
CA SER A 787 21.92 -0.79 -46.60
C SER A 787 21.06 -2.06 -46.44
N GLY A 788 19.89 -1.94 -45.78
CA GLY A 788 19.01 -3.07 -45.47
C GLY A 788 19.30 -3.77 -44.13
N ASP A 789 20.40 -3.42 -43.48
CA ASP A 789 20.82 -3.96 -42.19
C ASP A 789 20.36 -3.09 -41.03
N LYS A 790 19.93 -3.70 -39.93
CA LYS A 790 19.46 -2.98 -38.74
C LYS A 790 20.59 -2.76 -37.73
N VAL A 791 20.79 -1.51 -37.36
CA VAL A 791 21.79 -1.07 -36.37
C VAL A 791 21.15 -0.14 -35.34
N VAL A 792 21.81 0.02 -34.19
CA VAL A 792 21.43 0.98 -33.17
C VAL A 792 22.63 1.90 -32.93
N ARG A 793 22.47 3.19 -33.20
CA ARG A 793 23.47 4.20 -32.83
C ARG A 793 23.13 4.74 -31.46
N ASP A 794 24.10 4.75 -30.55
CA ASP A 794 23.96 5.37 -29.24
C ASP A 794 24.80 6.65 -29.19
N TYR A 795 24.12 7.80 -29.16
CA TYR A 795 24.78 9.10 -29.13
C TYR A 795 25.43 9.41 -27.79
N ALA A 796 25.01 8.76 -26.71
CA ALA A 796 25.59 8.97 -25.39
C ALA A 796 26.97 8.33 -25.26
N THR A 797 27.19 7.17 -25.86
CA THR A 797 28.49 6.48 -25.90
C THR A 797 29.30 6.77 -27.17
N GLY A 798 28.64 7.28 -28.22
CA GLY A 798 29.23 7.46 -29.53
C GLY A 798 29.50 6.14 -30.26
N LEU A 799 28.81 5.06 -29.88
CA LEU A 799 28.96 3.73 -30.45
C LEU A 799 27.82 3.41 -31.42
N MET A 800 28.07 2.47 -32.32
CA MET A 800 27.05 1.87 -33.17
C MET A 800 27.11 0.35 -33.02
N TRP A 801 25.93 -0.25 -32.88
CA TRP A 801 25.75 -1.65 -32.53
C TRP A 801 24.90 -2.37 -33.57
N GLN A 802 25.15 -3.66 -33.79
CA GLN A 802 24.17 -4.52 -34.45
C GLN A 802 22.90 -4.64 -33.61
N GLN A 803 21.72 -4.55 -34.25
CA GLN A 803 20.45 -4.72 -33.55
C GLN A 803 20.16 -6.18 -33.20
N ALA A 804 20.46 -7.15 -34.07
CA ALA A 804 20.10 -8.58 -33.90
C ALA A 804 21.28 -9.57 -33.80
N GLY A 805 22.52 -9.09 -33.81
CA GLY A 805 23.70 -9.93 -33.59
C GLY A 805 23.85 -11.13 -34.55
N SER A 806 24.57 -12.16 -34.10
CA SER A 806 24.86 -13.40 -34.84
C SER A 806 23.95 -14.57 -34.43
N ASN A 807 24.12 -15.73 -35.06
CA ASN A 807 23.76 -17.01 -34.44
C ASN A 807 24.79 -17.41 -33.36
N ARG A 808 24.49 -18.41 -32.55
CA ARG A 808 25.42 -18.92 -31.53
C ARG A 808 26.66 -19.58 -32.13
N GLY A 809 27.79 -19.41 -31.46
CA GLY A 809 29.02 -20.13 -31.76
C GLY A 809 30.10 -19.92 -30.70
N ASP A 810 31.08 -20.82 -30.72
CA ASP A 810 32.36 -20.68 -30.02
C ASP A 810 33.10 -19.38 -30.36
N TYR A 811 34.14 -19.06 -29.57
CA TYR A 811 34.85 -17.79 -29.70
C TYR A 811 35.55 -17.62 -31.06
N LYS A 812 35.95 -18.73 -31.70
CA LYS A 812 36.55 -18.69 -33.03
C LYS A 812 35.51 -18.33 -34.09
N LYS A 813 34.32 -18.93 -34.03
CA LYS A 813 33.17 -18.55 -34.88
C LYS A 813 32.74 -17.11 -34.64
N ALA A 814 32.83 -16.61 -33.41
CA ALA A 814 32.58 -15.20 -33.11
C ALA A 814 33.55 -14.28 -33.88
N GLN A 815 34.85 -14.63 -33.92
CA GLN A 815 35.84 -13.88 -34.69
C GLN A 815 35.64 -14.01 -36.21
N GLU A 816 35.28 -15.21 -36.69
CA GLU A 816 34.94 -15.45 -38.09
C GLU A 816 33.70 -14.65 -38.52
N TYR A 817 32.71 -14.52 -37.65
CA TYR A 817 31.52 -13.70 -37.86
C TYR A 817 31.89 -12.21 -38.01
N ILE A 818 32.71 -11.65 -37.12
CA ILE A 818 33.22 -10.28 -37.26
C ILE A 818 33.96 -10.08 -38.59
N ASN A 819 34.85 -11.01 -38.94
CA ASN A 819 35.59 -10.95 -40.21
C ASN A 819 34.66 -11.00 -41.42
N LYS A 820 33.58 -11.78 -41.34
CA LYS A 820 32.54 -11.83 -42.36
C LYS A 820 31.80 -10.49 -42.47
N LEU A 821 31.33 -9.90 -41.36
CA LEU A 821 30.66 -8.59 -41.38
C LEU A 821 31.51 -7.54 -42.08
N ASN A 822 32.81 -7.51 -41.77
CA ASN A 822 33.73 -6.53 -42.34
C ASN A 822 34.01 -6.77 -43.82
N ARG A 823 34.14 -8.03 -44.24
CA ARG A 823 34.30 -8.37 -45.66
C ARG A 823 33.06 -8.04 -46.47
N ASP A 824 31.88 -8.27 -45.88
CA ASP A 824 30.60 -8.09 -46.54
C ASP A 824 30.11 -6.61 -46.47
N ASN A 825 30.87 -5.72 -45.82
CA ASN A 825 30.52 -4.32 -45.54
C ASN A 825 29.14 -4.15 -44.91
N PHE A 826 28.85 -4.92 -43.86
CA PHE A 826 27.57 -4.87 -43.14
C PHE A 826 27.21 -3.43 -42.75
N ALA A 827 25.99 -3.00 -43.06
CA ALA A 827 25.50 -1.63 -42.89
C ALA A 827 26.39 -0.54 -43.55
N GLY A 828 27.22 -0.91 -44.54
CA GLY A 828 28.16 -0.03 -45.23
C GLY A 828 29.52 0.14 -44.54
N PHE A 829 29.84 -0.66 -43.51
CA PHE A 829 31.06 -0.50 -42.71
C PHE A 829 31.89 -1.78 -42.61
N ASN A 830 33.20 -1.62 -42.40
CA ASN A 830 34.18 -2.70 -42.37
C ASN A 830 35.12 -2.69 -41.15
N ASP A 831 34.74 -1.95 -40.11
CA ASP A 831 35.46 -1.79 -38.84
C ASP A 831 34.67 -2.33 -37.64
N TRP A 832 33.74 -3.25 -37.87
CA TRP A 832 33.02 -3.97 -36.82
C TRP A 832 33.96 -4.84 -36.01
N ARG A 833 33.68 -4.96 -34.71
CA ARG A 833 34.47 -5.76 -33.77
C ARG A 833 33.60 -6.33 -32.65
N LEU A 834 34.18 -7.25 -31.89
CA LEU A 834 33.64 -7.63 -30.59
C LEU A 834 33.70 -6.43 -29.63
N PRO A 835 32.68 -6.23 -28.78
CA PRO A 835 32.71 -5.18 -27.77
C PRO A 835 33.72 -5.52 -26.68
N THR A 836 34.33 -4.52 -26.07
CA THR A 836 35.01 -4.75 -24.79
C THR A 836 33.96 -5.07 -23.71
N LEU A 837 34.39 -5.68 -22.61
CA LEU A 837 33.56 -5.89 -21.43
C LEU A 837 32.95 -4.58 -20.95
N GLU A 838 33.73 -3.49 -20.98
CA GLU A 838 33.26 -2.17 -20.58
C GLU A 838 32.17 -1.63 -21.53
N GLU A 839 32.31 -1.82 -22.84
CA GLU A 839 31.27 -1.44 -23.80
C GLU A 839 30.02 -2.30 -23.67
N ALA A 840 30.17 -3.61 -23.53
CA ALA A 840 29.05 -4.54 -23.39
C ALA A 840 28.28 -4.32 -22.09
N MET A 841 28.96 -4.05 -20.98
CA MET A 841 28.34 -3.71 -19.69
C MET A 841 27.67 -2.34 -19.71
N SER A 842 28.06 -1.42 -20.60
CA SER A 842 27.36 -0.14 -20.73
C SER A 842 25.93 -0.30 -21.22
N LEU A 843 25.61 -1.37 -21.98
CA LEU A 843 24.25 -1.69 -22.42
C LEU A 843 23.35 -2.28 -21.32
N MET A 844 23.93 -2.62 -20.16
CA MET A 844 23.21 -3.29 -19.09
C MET A 844 22.24 -2.33 -18.39
N GLU A 845 20.96 -2.69 -18.39
CA GLU A 845 19.90 -1.96 -17.69
C GLU A 845 19.70 -2.52 -16.27
N ARG A 846 19.23 -1.69 -15.34
CA ARG A 846 18.92 -2.13 -13.96
C ARG A 846 17.70 -3.02 -13.86
N GLU A 847 16.77 -2.82 -14.79
CA GLU A 847 15.49 -3.49 -14.82
C GLU A 847 15.37 -4.25 -16.13
N LYS A 848 14.76 -5.42 -16.03
CA LYS A 848 14.39 -6.20 -17.19
C LYS A 848 13.35 -5.45 -18.00
N ARG A 849 13.50 -5.48 -19.31
CA ARG A 849 12.55 -4.93 -20.28
C ARG A 849 12.31 -5.95 -21.38
N GLY A 850 11.26 -5.76 -22.16
CA GLY A 850 10.97 -6.60 -23.32
C GLY A 850 10.78 -8.07 -22.91
N ALA A 851 11.63 -8.96 -23.43
CA ALA A 851 11.56 -10.39 -23.16
C ALA A 851 12.29 -10.79 -21.86
N GLU A 852 12.10 -10.03 -20.78
CA GLU A 852 12.75 -10.27 -19.48
C GLU A 852 14.29 -10.18 -19.51
N LEU A 853 14.86 -9.26 -20.31
CA LEU A 853 16.30 -9.02 -20.41
C LEU A 853 16.71 -7.66 -19.83
N TYR A 854 17.88 -7.60 -19.20
CA TYR A 854 18.54 -6.38 -18.71
C TYR A 854 19.22 -5.59 -19.85
N ILE A 855 18.48 -5.36 -20.94
CA ILE A 855 18.92 -4.57 -22.08
C ILE A 855 17.71 -3.82 -22.66
N ASP A 856 17.94 -2.66 -23.25
CA ASP A 856 16.87 -1.89 -23.86
C ASP A 856 16.19 -2.65 -25.03
N PRO A 857 14.84 -2.65 -25.13
CA PRO A 857 14.10 -3.33 -26.20
C PRO A 857 14.36 -2.80 -27.62
N VAL A 858 15.09 -1.70 -27.76
CA VAL A 858 15.62 -1.27 -29.08
C VAL A 858 16.53 -2.33 -29.70
N PHE A 859 17.14 -3.19 -28.88
CA PHE A 859 17.90 -4.35 -29.33
C PHE A 859 17.01 -5.58 -29.47
N ASP A 860 17.36 -6.44 -30.41
CA ASP A 860 16.72 -7.74 -30.56
C ASP A 860 16.92 -8.59 -29.30
N GLN A 861 15.86 -9.29 -28.92
CA GLN A 861 15.74 -9.96 -27.63
C GLN A 861 16.20 -11.43 -27.68
N ASP A 862 16.73 -11.93 -28.79
CA ASP A 862 17.21 -13.31 -28.89
C ASP A 862 18.64 -13.49 -28.34
N GLN A 863 19.44 -12.41 -28.27
CA GLN A 863 20.83 -12.46 -27.82
C GLN A 863 20.92 -12.22 -26.31
N TRP A 864 20.64 -13.27 -25.55
CA TRP A 864 20.70 -13.22 -24.09
C TRP A 864 22.15 -13.08 -23.57
N TRP A 865 23.14 -13.70 -24.23
CA TRP A 865 24.56 -13.63 -23.85
C TRP A 865 25.47 -13.30 -25.03
N ILE A 866 26.42 -12.40 -24.84
CA ILE A 866 27.35 -11.97 -25.89
C ILE A 866 28.82 -12.13 -25.50
N TRP A 867 29.63 -12.54 -26.48
CA TRP A 867 31.08 -12.56 -26.37
C TRP A 867 31.68 -11.15 -26.30
N CYS A 868 32.71 -10.98 -25.46
CA CYS A 868 33.53 -9.77 -25.41
C CYS A 868 34.94 -10.00 -25.97
N ALA A 869 35.60 -8.91 -26.37
CA ALA A 869 36.99 -8.90 -26.79
C ALA A 869 37.98 -9.10 -25.63
N ASP A 870 37.55 -8.83 -24.39
CA ASP A 870 38.40 -8.96 -23.20
C ASP A 870 38.56 -10.41 -22.77
N LYS A 871 39.75 -10.75 -22.29
CA LYS A 871 40.06 -12.07 -21.75
C LYS A 871 40.02 -12.03 -20.23
N SER A 872 39.42 -13.04 -19.60
CA SER A 872 39.48 -13.20 -18.14
C SER A 872 40.70 -14.00 -17.69
N SER A 873 41.24 -14.86 -18.56
CA SER A 873 42.49 -15.60 -18.36
C SER A 873 43.05 -16.05 -19.72
N ALA A 874 44.11 -16.86 -19.72
CA ALA A 874 44.73 -17.34 -20.95
C ALA A 874 43.79 -18.16 -21.87
N SER A 875 42.80 -18.84 -21.29
CA SER A 875 41.86 -19.72 -22.01
C SER A 875 40.40 -19.27 -21.95
N PHE A 876 40.13 -18.10 -21.36
CA PHE A 876 38.76 -17.63 -21.12
C PHE A 876 38.55 -16.20 -21.62
N ALA A 877 37.40 -15.96 -22.26
CA ALA A 877 36.90 -14.63 -22.59
C ALA A 877 35.86 -14.16 -21.58
N TRP A 878 35.75 -12.86 -21.42
CA TRP A 878 34.61 -12.26 -20.76
C TRP A 878 33.37 -12.31 -21.66
N VAL A 879 32.22 -12.45 -21.02
CA VAL A 879 30.90 -12.41 -21.64
C VAL A 879 29.96 -11.58 -20.80
N VAL A 880 28.96 -10.99 -21.45
CA VAL A 880 27.88 -10.26 -20.78
C VAL A 880 26.57 -10.98 -21.02
N GLY A 881 25.84 -11.27 -19.94
CA GLY A 881 24.58 -11.99 -19.97
C GLY A 881 23.42 -11.11 -19.57
N PHE A 882 22.68 -10.57 -20.55
CA PHE A 882 21.50 -9.73 -20.35
C PHE A 882 20.32 -10.48 -19.72
N ALA A 883 20.24 -11.81 -19.86
CA ALA A 883 19.22 -12.59 -19.13
C ALA A 883 19.49 -12.65 -17.62
N SER A 884 20.77 -12.71 -17.25
CA SER A 884 21.26 -12.86 -15.87
C SER A 884 21.64 -11.55 -15.18
N GLY A 885 21.84 -10.48 -15.97
CA GLY A 885 22.18 -9.15 -15.49
C GLY A 885 23.64 -8.95 -15.07
N GLY A 886 24.60 -9.68 -15.63
CA GLY A 886 26.01 -9.58 -15.20
C GLY A 886 27.04 -10.09 -16.19
N CYS A 887 28.30 -10.14 -15.76
CA CYS A 887 29.44 -10.58 -16.56
C CYS A 887 30.18 -11.82 -16.02
N TYR A 888 30.73 -12.64 -16.92
CA TYR A 888 31.33 -13.94 -16.58
C TYR A 888 32.55 -14.27 -17.45
N GLY A 889 33.44 -15.11 -16.91
CA GLY A 889 34.48 -15.77 -17.71
C GLY A 889 33.96 -17.08 -18.30
N ARG A 890 34.14 -17.28 -19.62
CA ARG A 890 33.73 -18.48 -20.37
C ARG A 890 34.87 -19.02 -21.24
N ASP A 891 34.89 -20.32 -21.43
CA ASP A 891 35.96 -21.02 -22.16
C ASP A 891 35.80 -20.77 -23.66
N PHE A 892 36.90 -20.54 -24.38
CA PHE A 892 36.88 -20.27 -25.81
C PHE A 892 36.25 -21.39 -26.66
N GLU A 893 36.39 -22.65 -26.24
CA GLU A 893 36.05 -23.83 -27.05
C GLU A 893 34.81 -24.57 -26.58
N ALA A 894 34.36 -24.37 -25.34
CA ALA A 894 33.27 -25.16 -24.74
C ALA A 894 31.89 -24.51 -24.88
N ASP A 895 31.81 -23.19 -25.03
CA ASP A 895 30.56 -22.43 -24.96
C ASP A 895 30.13 -21.91 -26.33
N ASP A 896 28.83 -22.01 -26.65
CA ASP A 896 28.23 -21.46 -27.87
C ASP A 896 27.36 -20.23 -27.53
N LEU A 897 27.90 -19.03 -27.74
CA LEU A 897 27.25 -17.75 -27.39
C LEU A 897 27.08 -16.84 -28.61
N PHE A 898 26.34 -15.73 -28.44
CA PHE A 898 26.07 -14.79 -29.52
C PHE A 898 27.18 -13.73 -29.66
N VAL A 899 27.18 -13.05 -30.79
CA VAL A 899 27.95 -11.83 -31.00
C VAL A 899 27.00 -10.67 -31.25
N ARG A 900 27.17 -9.58 -30.52
CA ARG A 900 26.62 -8.27 -30.88
C ARG A 900 27.77 -7.37 -31.27
N ALA A 901 27.99 -7.22 -32.57
CA ALA A 901 29.12 -6.43 -33.06
C ALA A 901 28.93 -4.95 -32.73
N VAL A 902 30.03 -4.28 -32.41
CA VAL A 902 30.09 -2.84 -32.14
C VAL A 902 31.13 -2.18 -33.03
N ARG A 903 30.94 -0.90 -33.31
CA ARG A 903 31.93 -0.02 -33.93
C ARG A 903 31.88 1.37 -33.32
N SER A 904 32.93 2.15 -33.55
CA SER A 904 32.93 3.57 -33.19
C SER A 904 32.01 4.33 -34.15
N GLY A 905 31.10 5.14 -33.62
CA GLY A 905 30.10 5.89 -34.37
C GLY A 905 30.59 7.24 -34.91
N GLN A 906 31.91 7.43 -35.10
CA GLN A 906 32.42 8.67 -35.68
C GLN A 906 31.86 8.85 -37.09
N SER A 907 31.20 9.99 -37.29
CA SER A 907 30.91 10.56 -38.59
C SER A 907 32.25 10.81 -39.30
N SER A 908 32.37 10.34 -40.53
CA SER A 908 33.38 10.82 -41.48
C SER A 908 33.38 12.35 -41.58
#